data_AF-A0A6N3HPQ2-F1
#
_entry.id   AF-A0A6N3HPQ2-F1
#
_cell.length_a   1.000
_cell.length_b   1.000
_cell.length_c   1.000
_cell.angle_alpha   90.00
_cell.angle_beta   90.00
_cell.angle_gamma   90.00
#
_symmetry.space_group_name_H-M   'P 1'
#
loop_
_entity.id
_entity.type
_entity.pdbx_description
1 polymer ?
#
loop_
_entity_poly.entity_id
_entity_poly.type
_entity_poly.pdbx_seq_one_letter_code
_entity_poly.pdbx_strand_id
1 'polypeptide(L)'
;MKIQLLIISLLFMTNGLCARGLDKAFQLLPQPQSVELLPGKGIMYTDLKFVSAASDTLVPILGALTDVLPRAGHVGKGLFLQLSESNVPDSPEGYVLEVNDKGVTVTARTEAGLFYGCQTLEQLLEDSRDFDLEIPQMKITDYPAIAYRAVHLDTKHHLDRMEYYYRMIDRLARYKVNAIIWELEDKLRFTRRPEVAAPNAISKQEMQALCRYAKERNVEICPLVQGLGHAGFILKHHWELRENPDSDWEFCPSDPRTYEVQFDLYLDALEAMPYGKYLHVGGDEITAIGIDDRCKATGKTAFELQMIWLKNVCQFAVDHGRIPIFWDDMPLKYAGIWELALSDKSEEEVVKVWNTDKLDEAIGLFPKECVYMRWKYEDATTPAHRRLLEWYHDKGLKVMGATAASAGDSPFMPRRNTRSEYVKGFSQLVADNQLEGILVTAWDDGSPHLETVWRGFIAQGEFGWNPSARDIEAFKKAHAQREYGFRPEDNRMAFLDELEKAVFFFDGALVTSGRRNPAWGTTAFTLMELPDKTKPGAWSELYKDKIAQAKIEAGRYEKIVQGIRTAEAEALRNRYTLQVYEQTNNLQNYPVRLILALNAYDTAKDDAAREAALEKVAEVCSYFDVMRSNLESVYSETRFMEQPEGFISDLNHHNHLASKTNNSDWWYYYEIPMVKKVRAWMK
;
A
#
# COMPACT_ATOMS: atom_id res chain seq x y z
N MET A 1 57.65 -26.22 55.94
CA MET A 1 56.35 -25.57 56.19
C MET A 1 56.19 -24.44 55.19
N LYS A 2 55.23 -24.62 54.26
CA LYS A 2 54.59 -23.72 53.29
C LYS A 2 55.30 -22.43 52.85
N ILE A 3 55.77 -22.49 51.60
CA ILE A 3 55.95 -21.41 50.63
C ILE A 3 54.57 -20.81 50.30
N GLN A 4 54.41 -19.48 50.39
CA GLN A 4 53.25 -18.76 49.86
C GLN A 4 53.65 -18.06 48.55
N LEU A 5 53.13 -18.60 47.44
CA LEU A 5 53.06 -17.93 46.15
C LEU A 5 52.15 -16.69 46.28
N LEU A 6 52.67 -15.51 45.93
CA LEU A 6 51.85 -14.34 45.63
C LEU A 6 51.68 -14.30 44.10
N ILE A 7 50.48 -14.63 43.63
CA ILE A 7 50.09 -14.55 42.22
C ILE A 7 49.82 -13.08 41.89
N ILE A 8 50.66 -12.49 41.02
CA ILE A 8 50.40 -11.21 40.38
C ILE A 8 49.29 -11.44 39.35
N SER A 9 48.08 -10.98 39.65
CA SER A 9 46.99 -10.92 38.67
C SER A 9 47.20 -9.67 37.81
N LEU A 10 47.66 -9.87 36.57
CA LEU A 10 47.59 -8.85 35.53
C LEU A 10 46.11 -8.58 35.23
N LEU A 11 45.61 -7.42 35.65
CA LEU A 11 44.36 -6.86 35.14
C LEU A 11 44.56 -6.53 33.65
N PHE A 12 44.06 -7.40 32.78
CA PHE A 12 43.68 -7.01 31.42
C PHE A 12 42.54 -5.99 31.55
N MET A 13 42.85 -4.70 31.51
CA MET A 13 41.87 -3.69 31.15
C MET A 13 41.57 -3.88 29.66
N THR A 14 40.54 -4.69 29.36
CA THR A 14 39.86 -4.59 28.09
C THR A 14 39.20 -3.22 28.05
N ASN A 15 39.81 -2.29 27.31
CA ASN A 15 39.11 -1.10 26.84
C ASN A 15 37.92 -1.59 26.01
N GLY A 16 36.75 -1.63 26.64
CA GLY A 16 35.49 -1.70 25.92
C GLY A 16 35.39 -0.42 25.10
N LEU A 17 35.78 -0.50 23.82
CA LEU A 17 35.28 0.40 22.80
C LEU A 17 33.76 0.26 22.84
N CYS A 18 33.08 1.15 23.56
CA CYS A 18 31.68 1.41 23.28
C CYS A 18 31.63 1.79 21.81
N ALA A 19 31.08 0.91 20.96
CA ALA A 19 30.72 1.27 19.61
C ALA A 19 29.85 2.52 19.72
N ARG A 20 30.38 3.68 19.31
CA ARG A 20 29.57 4.89 19.22
C ARG A 20 28.53 4.61 18.14
N GLY A 21 27.26 4.57 18.52
CA GLY A 21 26.16 4.53 17.56
C GLY A 21 26.02 5.88 16.87
N LEU A 22 25.49 5.87 15.64
CA LEU A 22 25.08 7.09 14.96
C LEU A 22 24.06 7.84 15.85
N ASP A 23 24.11 9.18 15.84
CA ASP A 23 23.15 9.99 16.60
C ASP A 23 21.72 9.59 16.23
N LYS A 24 20.84 9.49 17.23
CA LYS A 24 19.45 9.08 17.04
C LYS A 24 18.66 10.05 16.16
N ALA A 25 19.14 11.28 15.98
CA ALA A 25 18.57 12.23 15.04
C ALA A 25 18.80 11.86 13.57
N PHE A 26 19.78 11.00 13.23
CA PHE A 26 19.95 10.50 11.87
C PHE A 26 19.15 9.20 11.69
N GLN A 27 17.92 9.33 11.16
CA GLN A 27 17.04 8.19 10.89
C GLN A 27 16.97 7.92 9.39
N LEU A 28 17.84 7.04 8.91
CA LEU A 28 17.79 6.55 7.54
C LEU A 28 16.64 5.56 7.35
N LEU A 29 15.90 5.70 6.25
CA LEU A 29 14.80 4.81 5.86
C LEU A 29 14.88 4.58 4.33
N PRO A 30 15.21 3.36 3.86
CA PRO A 30 15.44 2.15 4.63
C PRO A 30 16.68 2.20 5.54
N GLN A 31 16.69 1.40 6.61
CA GLN A 31 17.91 1.20 7.41
C GLN A 31 19.01 0.50 6.59
N PRO A 32 20.23 1.06 6.52
CA PRO A 32 21.31 0.41 5.81
C PRO A 32 21.76 -0.91 6.42
N GLN A 33 22.36 -1.78 5.60
CA GLN A 33 22.96 -3.05 6.05
C GLN A 33 24.10 -2.83 7.06
N SER A 34 24.96 -1.83 6.83
CA SER A 34 26.05 -1.48 7.75
C SER A 34 26.31 0.02 7.79
N VAL A 35 26.52 0.55 8.99
CA VAL A 35 26.98 1.91 9.25
C VAL A 35 28.18 1.85 10.19
N GLU A 36 29.34 2.24 9.69
CA GLU A 36 30.60 2.27 10.43
C GLU A 36 31.00 3.72 10.71
N LEU A 37 30.96 4.14 11.98
CA LEU A 37 31.49 5.45 12.37
C LEU A 37 33.02 5.40 12.41
N LEU A 38 33.64 6.39 11.78
CA LEU A 38 35.10 6.50 11.68
C LEU A 38 35.59 7.70 12.51
N PRO A 39 36.82 7.64 13.04
CA PRO A 39 37.41 8.79 13.72
C PRO A 39 37.74 9.89 12.71
N GLY A 40 37.32 11.11 13.02
CA GLY A 40 37.67 12.31 12.28
C GLY A 40 36.50 13.28 12.18
N LYS A 41 36.59 14.23 11.25
CA LYS A 41 35.61 15.31 11.13
C LYS A 41 34.60 15.00 10.02
N GLY A 42 33.34 15.24 10.35
CA GLY A 42 32.24 15.14 9.43
C GLY A 42 32.05 16.34 8.51
N ILE A 43 30.82 16.50 8.03
CA ILE A 43 30.38 17.64 7.23
C ILE A 43 29.03 18.17 7.70
N MET A 44 28.79 19.46 7.52
CA MET A 44 27.44 20.04 7.58
C MET A 44 26.77 19.95 6.21
N TYR A 45 25.43 19.99 6.15
CA TYR A 45 24.73 19.97 4.86
C TYR A 45 25.18 21.10 3.90
N THR A 46 25.57 22.26 4.42
CA THR A 46 26.04 23.41 3.64
C THR A 46 27.43 23.24 3.05
N ASP A 47 28.18 22.21 3.44
CA ASP A 47 29.59 22.06 3.11
C ASP A 47 29.81 21.57 1.68
N LEU A 48 28.89 20.79 1.10
CA LEU A 48 28.99 20.30 -0.26
C LEU A 48 28.82 21.46 -1.26
N LYS A 49 29.76 21.59 -2.20
CA LYS A 49 29.82 22.71 -3.15
C LYS A 49 29.64 22.31 -4.60
N PHE A 50 29.78 21.03 -4.94
CA PHE A 50 29.69 20.54 -6.30
C PHE A 50 29.45 19.04 -6.34
N VAL A 51 29.04 18.55 -7.51
CA VAL A 51 28.95 17.13 -7.86
C VAL A 51 29.95 16.84 -8.97
N SER A 52 30.70 15.75 -8.82
CA SER A 52 31.65 15.26 -9.83
C SER A 52 31.47 13.76 -10.01
N ALA A 53 31.38 13.32 -11.26
CA ALA A 53 31.39 11.90 -11.59
C ALA A 53 32.73 11.52 -12.26
N ALA A 54 33.15 10.27 -12.11
CA ALA A 54 34.25 9.71 -12.90
C ALA A 54 33.90 9.66 -14.40
N SER A 55 34.90 9.58 -15.28
CA SER A 55 34.73 9.73 -16.73
C SER A 55 33.71 8.77 -17.38
N ASP A 56 33.52 7.57 -16.82
CA ASP A 56 32.60 6.55 -17.33
C ASP A 56 31.34 6.40 -16.45
N THR A 57 31.03 7.40 -15.64
CA THR A 57 29.92 7.39 -14.68
C THR A 57 28.95 8.52 -15.00
N LEU A 58 27.66 8.20 -15.11
CA LEU A 58 26.62 9.21 -15.26
C LEU A 58 26.22 9.76 -13.88
N VAL A 59 25.83 11.03 -13.84
CA VAL A 59 25.21 11.58 -12.63
C VAL A 59 23.75 11.10 -12.63
N PRO A 60 23.31 10.32 -11.63
CA PRO A 60 21.91 9.89 -11.55
C PRO A 60 21.01 11.07 -11.21
N ILE A 61 19.69 10.86 -11.20
CA ILE A 61 18.77 11.85 -10.65
C ILE A 61 19.09 12.06 -9.17
N LEU A 62 19.40 13.31 -8.79
CA LEU A 62 19.80 13.71 -7.46
C LEU A 62 18.61 14.20 -6.62
N GLY A 63 18.78 14.20 -5.31
CA GLY A 63 17.82 14.81 -4.39
C GLY A 63 17.87 16.34 -4.41
N ALA A 64 16.88 17.00 -3.83
CA ALA A 64 16.73 18.46 -3.92
C ALA A 64 17.94 19.24 -3.37
N LEU A 65 18.60 18.74 -2.31
CA LEU A 65 19.76 19.39 -1.71
C LEU A 65 21.04 19.21 -2.54
N THR A 66 21.10 18.16 -3.36
CA THR A 66 22.28 17.83 -4.17
C THR A 66 22.15 18.24 -5.63
N ASP A 67 20.93 18.31 -6.18
CA ASP A 67 20.68 18.69 -7.58
C ASP A 67 20.94 20.18 -7.86
N VAL A 68 20.83 21.04 -6.83
CA VAL A 68 21.15 22.47 -6.94
C VAL A 68 22.65 22.77 -7.05
N LEU A 69 23.51 21.77 -6.83
CA LEU A 69 24.95 21.94 -6.86
C LEU A 69 25.48 21.92 -8.30
N PRO A 70 26.54 22.70 -8.62
CA PRO A 70 27.16 22.66 -9.94
C PRO A 70 27.77 21.28 -10.22
N ARG A 71 27.55 20.77 -11.44
CA ARG A 71 28.05 19.48 -11.93
C ARG A 71 29.45 19.62 -12.55
N ALA A 72 30.39 20.16 -11.79
CA ALA A 72 31.78 20.34 -12.20
C ALA A 72 32.69 20.35 -10.98
N GLY A 73 33.91 19.83 -11.11
CA GLY A 73 34.91 19.89 -10.05
C GLY A 73 35.25 21.32 -9.65
N HIS A 74 35.12 21.64 -8.36
CA HIS A 74 35.46 22.95 -7.79
C HIS A 74 36.35 22.82 -6.54
N VAL A 75 36.89 23.94 -6.06
CA VAL A 75 37.59 23.98 -4.77
C VAL A 75 36.57 23.84 -3.64
N GLY A 76 36.78 22.89 -2.74
CA GLY A 76 35.92 22.65 -1.58
C GLY A 76 35.56 21.18 -1.42
N LYS A 77 34.59 20.91 -0.55
CA LYS A 77 34.04 19.57 -0.35
C LYS A 77 33.01 19.26 -1.44
N GLY A 78 33.10 18.09 -2.05
CA GLY A 78 32.25 17.67 -3.17
C GLY A 78 31.51 16.36 -2.90
N LEU A 79 30.48 16.11 -3.71
CA LEU A 79 29.91 14.77 -3.91
C LEU A 79 30.62 14.12 -5.11
N PHE A 80 31.31 13.02 -4.87
CA PHE A 80 32.03 12.25 -5.87
C PHE A 80 31.27 10.95 -6.17
N LEU A 81 31.00 10.69 -7.44
CA LEU A 81 30.28 9.50 -7.91
C LEU A 81 31.20 8.65 -8.79
N GLN A 82 31.26 7.35 -8.53
CA GLN A 82 32.11 6.45 -9.30
C GLN A 82 31.58 5.02 -9.37
N LEU A 83 31.72 4.40 -10.54
CA LEU A 83 31.50 2.97 -10.71
C LEU A 83 32.77 2.17 -10.37
N SER A 84 32.60 1.03 -9.69
CA SER A 84 33.69 0.11 -9.33
C SER A 84 33.17 -1.32 -9.22
N GLU A 85 33.98 -2.30 -9.62
CA GLU A 85 33.72 -3.72 -9.35
C GLU A 85 34.38 -4.22 -8.05
N SER A 86 35.22 -3.38 -7.43
CA SER A 86 35.94 -3.73 -6.19
C SER A 86 35.41 -2.93 -5.00
N ASN A 87 35.42 -3.55 -3.83
CA ASN A 87 35.03 -2.93 -2.54
C ASN A 87 33.59 -2.38 -2.50
N VAL A 88 32.67 -3.01 -3.22
CA VAL A 88 31.23 -2.70 -3.23
C VAL A 88 30.40 -4.00 -3.15
N PRO A 89 29.15 -3.97 -2.67
CA PRO A 89 28.28 -5.14 -2.62
C PRO A 89 27.99 -5.74 -4.01
N ASP A 90 27.75 -7.05 -4.10
CA ASP A 90 27.45 -7.77 -5.35
C ASP A 90 26.12 -7.36 -6.00
N SER A 91 25.18 -6.85 -5.20
CA SER A 91 23.89 -6.37 -5.70
C SER A 91 24.06 -5.23 -6.71
N PRO A 92 23.33 -5.23 -7.84
CA PRO A 92 23.30 -4.09 -8.77
C PRO A 92 22.85 -2.78 -8.10
N GLU A 93 21.98 -2.88 -7.11
CA GLU A 93 21.44 -1.75 -6.33
C GLU A 93 22.33 -1.39 -5.13
N GLY A 94 23.44 -2.12 -4.93
CA GLY A 94 24.35 -1.95 -3.80
C GLY A 94 25.36 -0.83 -3.99
N TYR A 95 25.73 -0.19 -2.89
CA TYR A 95 26.69 0.92 -2.88
C TYR A 95 27.47 1.01 -1.57
N VAL A 96 28.55 1.78 -1.63
CA VAL A 96 29.31 2.27 -0.49
C VAL A 96 29.29 3.79 -0.51
N LEU A 97 28.84 4.40 0.59
CA LEU A 97 28.85 5.84 0.80
C LEU A 97 29.85 6.17 1.91
N GLU A 98 30.83 7.02 1.61
CA GLU A 98 31.84 7.47 2.56
C GLU A 98 31.74 8.98 2.78
N VAL A 99 31.59 9.40 4.04
CA VAL A 99 31.57 10.81 4.45
C VAL A 99 32.87 11.11 5.19
N ASN A 100 33.57 12.19 4.84
CA ASN A 100 34.76 12.67 5.55
C ASN A 100 34.97 14.19 5.38
N ASP A 101 36.08 14.71 5.91
CA ASP A 101 36.43 16.12 5.88
C ASP A 101 36.71 16.70 4.48
N LYS A 102 36.73 15.86 3.44
CA LYS A 102 36.86 16.24 2.02
C LYS A 102 35.52 16.20 1.27
N GLY A 103 34.45 15.70 1.88
CA GLY A 103 33.13 15.60 1.26
C GLY A 103 32.55 14.20 1.33
N VAL A 104 31.84 13.80 0.28
CA VAL A 104 31.13 12.52 0.19
C VAL A 104 31.54 11.79 -1.08
N THR A 105 31.82 10.50 -0.98
CA THR A 105 32.02 9.62 -2.13
C THR A 105 30.96 8.52 -2.12
N VAL A 106 30.28 8.32 -3.25
CA VAL A 106 29.38 7.19 -3.48
C VAL A 106 29.99 6.30 -4.57
N THR A 107 30.21 5.04 -4.22
CA THR A 107 30.78 4.02 -5.12
C THR A 107 29.77 2.89 -5.28
N ALA A 108 29.50 2.45 -6.51
CA ALA A 108 28.60 1.34 -6.77
C ALA A 108 29.03 0.51 -7.98
N ARG A 109 28.45 -0.68 -8.17
CA ARG A 109 28.67 -1.49 -9.39
C ARG A 109 27.89 -0.95 -10.58
N THR A 110 26.71 -0.38 -10.34
CA THR A 110 25.81 0.12 -11.39
C THR A 110 25.25 1.48 -11.00
N GLU A 111 24.66 2.15 -11.99
CA GLU A 111 23.97 3.44 -11.82
C GLU A 111 22.80 3.36 -10.81
N ALA A 112 22.15 2.20 -10.66
CA ALA A 112 21.10 2.01 -9.66
C ALA A 112 21.64 2.13 -8.23
N GLY A 113 22.82 1.54 -7.97
CA GLY A 113 23.50 1.68 -6.68
C GLY A 113 23.94 3.13 -6.41
N LEU A 114 24.44 3.84 -7.43
CA LEU A 114 24.76 5.27 -7.29
C LEU A 114 23.53 6.10 -6.94
N PHE A 115 22.41 5.86 -7.63
CA PHE A 115 21.14 6.51 -7.34
C PHE A 115 20.70 6.28 -5.89
N TYR A 116 20.67 5.04 -5.41
CA TYR A 116 20.27 4.76 -4.02
C TYR A 116 21.25 5.26 -2.97
N GLY A 117 22.55 5.31 -3.29
CA GLY A 117 23.53 5.99 -2.45
C GLY A 117 23.26 7.49 -2.33
N CYS A 118 22.85 8.14 -3.43
CA CYS A 118 22.43 9.54 -3.41
C CYS A 118 21.12 9.74 -2.61
N GLN A 119 20.16 8.79 -2.66
CA GLN A 119 18.95 8.86 -1.83
C GLN A 119 19.29 8.79 -0.33
N THR A 120 20.25 7.95 0.06
CA THR A 120 20.72 7.90 1.45
C THR A 120 21.46 9.16 1.86
N LEU A 121 22.31 9.72 0.98
CA LEU A 121 22.97 10.99 1.23
C LEU A 121 21.96 12.12 1.44
N GLU A 122 20.94 12.21 0.59
CA GLU A 122 19.90 13.24 0.70
C GLU A 122 19.25 13.21 2.09
N GLN A 123 18.93 12.03 2.62
CA GLN A 123 18.37 11.89 3.96
C GLN A 123 19.32 12.34 5.07
N LEU A 124 20.62 12.06 4.97
CA LEU A 124 21.63 12.56 5.91
C LEU A 124 21.74 14.09 5.87
N LEU A 125 21.74 14.68 4.67
CA LEU A 125 21.79 16.13 4.48
C LEU A 125 20.54 16.82 5.02
N GLU A 126 19.38 16.21 4.82
CA GLU A 126 18.12 16.71 5.40
C GLU A 126 18.16 16.68 6.93
N ASP A 127 18.63 15.60 7.56
CA ASP A 127 18.76 15.54 9.02
C ASP A 127 19.75 16.58 9.55
N SER A 128 20.87 16.74 8.85
CA SER A 128 21.86 17.77 9.16
C SER A 128 21.26 19.18 9.07
N ARG A 129 20.42 19.45 8.06
CA ARG A 129 19.74 20.74 7.88
C ARG A 129 18.66 20.97 8.93
N ASP A 130 17.76 20.01 9.09
CA ASP A 130 16.55 20.16 9.91
C ASP A 130 16.87 20.21 11.40
N PHE A 131 17.96 19.57 11.82
CA PHE A 131 18.37 19.50 13.22
C PHE A 131 19.66 20.26 13.55
N ASP A 132 20.27 20.91 12.55
CA ASP A 132 21.56 21.62 12.65
C ASP A 132 22.67 20.73 13.26
N LEU A 133 22.85 19.54 12.67
CA LEU A 133 23.78 18.52 13.14
C LEU A 133 24.88 18.23 12.12
N GLU A 134 26.11 18.00 12.59
CA GLU A 134 27.20 17.51 11.76
C GLU A 134 26.95 16.03 11.42
N ILE A 135 27.01 15.70 10.13
CA ILE A 135 27.03 14.32 9.64
C ILE A 135 28.41 13.76 9.97
N PRO A 136 28.56 12.76 10.86
CA PRO A 136 29.87 12.29 11.28
C PRO A 136 30.63 11.63 10.14
N GLN A 137 31.96 11.55 10.29
CA GLN A 137 32.77 10.74 9.38
C GLN A 137 32.31 9.27 9.50
N MET A 138 31.89 8.69 8.38
CA MET A 138 31.33 7.35 8.39
C MET A 138 31.46 6.67 7.03
N LYS A 139 31.31 5.35 7.06
CA LYS A 139 31.14 4.50 5.89
C LYS A 139 29.84 3.74 6.01
N ILE A 140 28.99 3.86 5.00
CA ILE A 140 27.76 3.08 4.85
C ILE A 140 27.98 2.08 3.74
N THR A 141 27.76 0.80 4.01
CA THR A 141 27.72 -0.26 2.98
C THR A 141 26.30 -0.78 2.94
N ASP A 142 25.65 -0.70 1.79
CA ASP A 142 24.21 -0.94 1.72
C ASP A 142 23.77 -1.62 0.43
N TYR A 143 22.72 -2.43 0.52
CA TYR A 143 22.12 -3.19 -0.58
C TYR A 143 20.78 -3.79 -0.12
N PRO A 144 19.84 -4.08 -1.05
CA PRO A 144 18.55 -4.67 -0.70
C PRO A 144 18.67 -6.17 -0.42
N ALA A 145 17.84 -6.67 0.51
CA ALA A 145 17.61 -8.09 0.72
C ALA A 145 16.72 -8.72 -0.36
N ILE A 146 15.75 -7.95 -0.89
CA ILE A 146 14.80 -8.41 -1.91
C ILE A 146 14.99 -7.56 -3.17
N ALA A 147 15.28 -8.18 -4.33
CA ALA A 147 15.64 -7.45 -5.55
C ALA A 147 14.45 -6.74 -6.23
N TYR A 148 13.23 -7.28 -6.11
CA TYR A 148 12.02 -6.69 -6.68
C TYR A 148 11.01 -6.36 -5.59
N ARG A 149 10.82 -5.05 -5.35
CA ARG A 149 10.03 -4.49 -4.25
C ARG A 149 8.93 -3.66 -4.89
N ALA A 150 7.81 -4.31 -5.17
CA ALA A 150 6.70 -3.71 -5.89
C ALA A 150 5.59 -3.21 -4.96
N VAL A 151 4.96 -2.11 -5.35
CA VAL A 151 3.65 -1.70 -4.83
C VAL A 151 2.57 -1.90 -5.89
N HIS A 152 1.36 -2.16 -5.43
CA HIS A 152 0.19 -2.26 -6.30
C HIS A 152 -0.51 -0.91 -6.40
N LEU A 153 -0.91 -0.54 -7.61
CA LEU A 153 -1.87 0.54 -7.83
C LEU A 153 -3.11 -0.05 -8.49
N ASP A 154 -4.20 -0.09 -7.73
CA ASP A 154 -5.52 -0.45 -8.20
C ASP A 154 -6.27 0.81 -8.62
N THR A 155 -6.72 0.86 -9.87
CA THR A 155 -7.48 2.00 -10.42
C THR A 155 -8.88 1.64 -10.87
N LYS A 156 -9.41 0.51 -10.38
CA LYS A 156 -10.73 -0.03 -10.75
C LYS A 156 -11.84 1.01 -10.64
N HIS A 157 -11.98 1.68 -9.50
CA HIS A 157 -13.06 2.64 -9.32
C HIS A 157 -12.59 4.07 -9.58
N HIS A 158 -11.51 4.55 -8.97
CA HIS A 158 -11.14 5.96 -9.05
C HIS A 158 -9.74 6.19 -9.64
N LEU A 159 -9.58 7.37 -10.26
CA LEU A 159 -8.29 7.87 -10.70
C LEU A 159 -7.83 9.03 -9.82
N ASP A 160 -6.53 9.07 -9.57
CA ASP A 160 -5.84 10.26 -9.09
C ASP A 160 -5.32 11.07 -10.27
N ARG A 161 -4.95 12.33 -10.02
CA ARG A 161 -4.44 13.24 -11.04
C ARG A 161 -3.04 12.82 -11.47
N MET A 162 -2.69 13.01 -12.75
CA MET A 162 -1.38 12.62 -13.27
C MET A 162 -0.21 13.21 -12.49
N GLU A 163 -0.31 14.47 -12.01
CA GLU A 163 0.73 15.09 -11.18
C GLU A 163 0.98 14.34 -9.87
N TYR A 164 -0.05 13.67 -9.33
CA TYR A 164 0.10 12.85 -8.13
C TYR A 164 0.95 11.61 -8.41
N TYR A 165 0.76 10.94 -9.55
CA TYR A 165 1.55 9.76 -9.93
C TYR A 165 3.03 10.09 -10.16
N TYR A 166 3.36 11.27 -10.69
CA TYR A 166 4.76 11.72 -10.76
C TYR A 166 5.38 11.89 -9.37
N ARG A 167 4.67 12.54 -8.43
CA ARG A 167 5.13 12.68 -7.03
C ARG A 167 5.25 11.34 -6.31
N MET A 168 4.35 10.41 -6.63
CA MET A 168 4.41 9.06 -6.09
C MET A 168 5.70 8.35 -6.49
N ILE A 169 6.10 8.44 -7.77
CA ILE A 169 7.36 7.84 -8.23
C ILE A 169 8.55 8.40 -7.45
N ASP A 170 8.61 9.73 -7.27
CA ASP A 170 9.69 10.36 -6.48
C ASP A 170 9.73 9.82 -5.05
N ARG A 171 8.56 9.70 -4.40
CA ARG A 171 8.43 9.19 -3.04
C ARG A 171 8.78 7.70 -2.93
N LEU A 172 8.35 6.86 -3.87
CA LEU A 172 8.72 5.43 -3.91
C LEU A 172 10.23 5.25 -4.09
N ALA A 173 10.83 5.97 -5.04
CA ALA A 173 12.26 5.88 -5.33
C ALA A 173 13.12 6.32 -4.14
N ARG A 174 12.70 7.39 -3.45
CA ARG A 174 13.31 7.88 -2.21
C ARG A 174 13.38 6.81 -1.11
N TYR A 175 12.35 5.97 -1.01
CA TYR A 175 12.27 4.86 -0.07
C TYR A 175 12.73 3.52 -0.66
N LYS A 176 13.41 3.58 -1.81
CA LYS A 176 14.01 2.43 -2.49
C LYS A 176 13.00 1.33 -2.86
N VAL A 177 11.72 1.69 -3.01
CA VAL A 177 10.75 0.86 -3.74
C VAL A 177 11.04 1.02 -5.22
N ASN A 178 11.20 -0.08 -5.94
CA ASN A 178 11.73 -0.07 -7.31
C ASN A 178 10.74 -0.57 -8.37
N ALA A 179 9.50 -0.85 -7.98
CA ALA A 179 8.49 -1.29 -8.93
C ALA A 179 7.06 -0.91 -8.55
N ILE A 180 6.23 -0.79 -9.59
CA ILE A 180 4.78 -0.64 -9.54
C ILE A 180 4.17 -1.74 -10.41
N ILE A 181 3.24 -2.52 -9.86
CA ILE A 181 2.31 -3.33 -10.64
C ILE A 181 0.99 -2.55 -10.67
N TRP A 182 0.59 -2.12 -11.86
CA TRP A 182 -0.56 -1.23 -12.03
C TRP A 182 -1.74 -2.00 -12.63
N GLU A 183 -2.78 -2.21 -11.84
CA GLU A 183 -4.06 -2.77 -12.27
C GLU A 183 -4.89 -1.68 -12.97
N LEU A 184 -4.90 -1.81 -14.30
CA LEU A 184 -5.33 -0.76 -15.22
C LEU A 184 -6.86 -0.66 -15.36
N GLU A 185 -7.55 -1.80 -15.37
CA GLU A 185 -8.98 -1.91 -15.66
C GLU A 185 -9.36 -1.02 -16.88
N ASP A 186 -10.43 -0.22 -16.81
CA ASP A 186 -10.84 0.71 -17.88
C ASP A 186 -10.09 2.06 -17.87
N LYS A 187 -9.00 2.20 -17.09
CA LYS A 187 -8.29 3.48 -16.92
C LYS A 187 -7.13 3.71 -17.88
N LEU A 188 -6.82 2.76 -18.75
CA LEU A 188 -5.96 2.98 -19.92
C LEU A 188 -6.81 3.28 -21.16
N ARG A 189 -6.42 4.27 -21.95
CA ARG A 189 -7.04 4.55 -23.25
C ARG A 189 -6.57 3.54 -24.29
N PHE A 190 -7.21 2.38 -24.29
CA PHE A 190 -7.00 1.33 -25.29
C PHE A 190 -7.33 1.88 -26.69
N THR A 191 -6.40 1.76 -27.62
CA THR A 191 -6.57 2.18 -29.03
C THR A 191 -7.10 1.05 -29.91
N ARG A 192 -6.85 -0.21 -29.53
CA ARG A 192 -7.36 -1.40 -30.24
C ARG A 192 -8.80 -1.73 -29.84
N ARG A 193 -9.16 -1.44 -28.59
CA ARG A 193 -10.50 -1.63 -27.99
C ARG A 193 -10.98 -0.35 -27.30
N PRO A 194 -11.17 0.76 -28.05
CA PRO A 194 -11.51 2.07 -27.46
C PRO A 194 -12.83 2.07 -26.67
N GLU A 195 -13.72 1.13 -26.95
CA GLU A 195 -14.98 0.95 -26.23
C GLU A 195 -14.81 0.54 -24.76
N VAL A 196 -13.67 -0.08 -24.39
CA VAL A 196 -13.38 -0.53 -23.01
C VAL A 196 -12.92 0.62 -22.12
N ALA A 197 -12.35 1.68 -22.68
CA ALA A 197 -11.74 2.75 -21.90
C ALA A 197 -12.77 3.73 -21.31
N ALA A 198 -12.60 4.09 -20.04
CA ALA A 198 -13.35 5.16 -19.41
C ALA A 198 -13.06 6.52 -20.09
N PRO A 199 -14.00 7.48 -20.09
CA PRO A 199 -13.81 8.77 -20.76
C PRO A 199 -12.58 9.57 -20.30
N ASN A 200 -12.20 9.46 -19.02
CA ASN A 200 -11.03 10.11 -18.43
C ASN A 200 -9.78 9.21 -18.40
N ALA A 201 -9.77 8.09 -19.12
CA ALA A 201 -8.65 7.15 -19.14
C ALA A 201 -7.35 7.80 -19.62
N ILE A 202 -6.24 7.36 -19.00
CA ILE A 202 -4.88 7.81 -19.24
C ILE A 202 -4.46 7.40 -20.67
N SER A 203 -3.95 8.35 -21.46
CA SER A 203 -3.45 8.03 -22.79
C SER A 203 -2.15 7.20 -22.74
N LYS A 204 -1.87 6.45 -23.82
CA LYS A 204 -0.59 5.75 -23.97
C LYS A 204 0.60 6.69 -23.83
N GLN A 205 0.52 7.91 -24.37
CA GLN A 205 1.60 8.89 -24.32
C GLN A 205 1.85 9.40 -22.90
N GLU A 206 0.79 9.66 -22.14
CA GLU A 206 0.89 10.02 -20.72
C GLU A 206 1.52 8.90 -19.90
N MET A 207 1.08 7.65 -20.10
CA MET A 207 1.64 6.48 -19.43
C MET A 207 3.11 6.26 -19.81
N GLN A 208 3.47 6.36 -21.10
CA GLN A 208 4.86 6.25 -21.55
C GLN A 208 5.75 7.33 -20.96
N ALA A 209 5.25 8.57 -20.83
CA ALA A 209 5.99 9.65 -20.18
C ALA A 209 6.22 9.36 -18.70
N LEU A 210 5.20 8.85 -18.00
CA LEU A 210 5.30 8.43 -16.62
C LEU A 210 6.30 7.26 -16.44
N CYS A 211 6.24 6.25 -17.30
CA CYS A 211 7.18 5.12 -17.28
C CYS A 211 8.63 5.54 -17.55
N ARG A 212 8.87 6.53 -18.43
CA ARG A 212 10.22 7.12 -18.62
C ARG A 212 10.70 7.80 -17.35
N TYR A 213 9.84 8.63 -16.75
CA TYR A 213 10.16 9.33 -15.50
C TYR A 213 10.46 8.37 -14.35
N ALA A 214 9.70 7.28 -14.23
CA ALA A 214 9.93 6.19 -13.29
C ALA A 214 11.28 5.50 -13.52
N LYS A 215 11.58 5.14 -14.78
CA LYS A 215 12.82 4.46 -15.13
C LYS A 215 14.07 5.27 -14.77
N GLU A 216 14.05 6.58 -14.99
CA GLU A 216 15.14 7.50 -14.60
C GLU A 216 15.41 7.52 -13.09
N ARG A 217 14.45 7.05 -12.28
CA ARG A 217 14.50 6.93 -10.82
C ARG A 217 14.61 5.49 -10.35
N ASN A 218 14.98 4.57 -11.24
CA ASN A 218 15.07 3.13 -10.98
C ASN A 218 13.75 2.53 -10.46
N VAL A 219 12.61 3.07 -10.91
CA VAL A 219 11.27 2.50 -10.67
C VAL A 219 10.73 1.93 -11.98
N GLU A 220 10.36 0.67 -11.95
CA GLU A 220 9.75 -0.03 -13.08
C GLU A 220 8.22 -0.02 -12.96
N ILE A 221 7.49 0.15 -14.06
CA ILE A 221 6.02 0.06 -14.08
C ILE A 221 5.61 -1.10 -14.97
N CYS A 222 4.94 -2.09 -14.40
CA CYS A 222 4.42 -3.27 -15.09
C CYS A 222 2.88 -3.25 -15.12
N PRO A 223 2.26 -3.58 -16.25
CA PRO A 223 0.81 -3.66 -16.34
C PRO A 223 0.28 -4.93 -15.64
N LEU A 224 -0.83 -4.75 -14.93
CA LEU A 224 -1.79 -5.79 -14.60
C LEU A 224 -3.07 -5.50 -15.39
N VAL A 225 -3.46 -6.44 -16.25
CA VAL A 225 -4.72 -6.39 -16.98
C VAL A 225 -5.47 -7.66 -16.68
N GLN A 226 -6.63 -7.50 -16.04
CA GLN A 226 -7.42 -8.61 -15.51
C GLN A 226 -7.99 -9.53 -16.59
N GLY A 227 -8.16 -10.77 -16.17
CA GLY A 227 -8.67 -11.91 -16.93
C GLY A 227 -8.20 -13.18 -16.19
N LEU A 228 -8.86 -14.33 -16.24
CA LEU A 228 -10.17 -14.66 -16.79
C LEU A 228 -11.33 -14.09 -15.95
N GLY A 229 -11.14 -13.93 -14.64
CA GLY A 229 -12.05 -13.25 -13.72
C GLY A 229 -11.80 -11.73 -13.68
N HIS A 230 -12.55 -11.01 -12.84
CA HIS A 230 -12.51 -9.55 -12.73
C HIS A 230 -12.68 -8.80 -14.07
N ALA A 231 -13.33 -9.43 -15.05
CA ALA A 231 -13.41 -8.92 -16.42
C ALA A 231 -14.58 -7.93 -16.64
N GLY A 232 -15.22 -7.43 -15.57
CA GLY A 232 -16.41 -6.57 -15.63
C GLY A 232 -16.23 -5.33 -16.50
N PHE A 233 -15.08 -4.67 -16.38
CA PHE A 233 -14.73 -3.50 -17.18
C PHE A 233 -14.69 -3.79 -18.70
N ILE A 234 -14.46 -5.04 -19.11
CA ILE A 234 -14.49 -5.49 -20.51
C ILE A 234 -15.88 -6.00 -20.88
N LEU A 235 -16.43 -6.89 -20.06
CA LEU A 235 -17.62 -7.68 -20.36
C LEU A 235 -18.92 -6.89 -20.23
N LYS A 236 -18.90 -5.70 -19.63
CA LYS A 236 -20.00 -4.72 -19.76
C LYS A 236 -20.21 -4.25 -21.21
N HIS A 237 -19.17 -4.34 -22.05
CA HIS A 237 -19.21 -4.03 -23.49
C HIS A 237 -19.31 -5.29 -24.37
N HIS A 238 -18.63 -6.38 -23.97
CA HIS A 238 -18.54 -7.63 -24.73
C HIS A 238 -19.37 -8.75 -24.09
N TRP A 239 -20.69 -8.55 -24.02
CA TRP A 239 -21.61 -9.47 -23.34
C TRP A 239 -21.64 -10.87 -23.97
N GLU A 240 -21.33 -10.98 -25.26
CA GLU A 240 -21.26 -12.24 -25.98
C GLU A 240 -20.09 -13.13 -25.54
N LEU A 241 -19.10 -12.57 -24.83
CA LEU A 241 -17.92 -13.30 -24.36
C LEU A 241 -18.05 -13.78 -22.90
N ARG A 242 -19.14 -13.44 -22.22
CA ARG A 242 -19.38 -13.88 -20.84
C ARG A 242 -19.56 -15.39 -20.77
N GLU A 243 -19.05 -15.99 -19.71
CA GLU A 243 -19.37 -17.38 -19.38
C GLU A 243 -20.79 -17.52 -18.83
N ASN A 244 -21.19 -16.65 -17.91
CA ASN A 244 -22.56 -16.54 -17.46
C ASN A 244 -23.22 -15.33 -18.12
N PRO A 245 -24.27 -15.48 -18.96
CA PRO A 245 -24.93 -14.34 -19.59
C PRO A 245 -25.40 -13.25 -18.60
N ASP A 246 -25.75 -13.64 -17.37
CA ASP A 246 -26.23 -12.76 -16.31
C ASP A 246 -25.11 -12.10 -15.47
N SER A 247 -23.84 -12.41 -15.73
CA SER A 247 -22.68 -11.89 -14.99
C SER A 247 -21.57 -11.46 -15.93
N ASP A 248 -21.06 -10.23 -15.77
CA ASP A 248 -19.88 -9.74 -16.49
C ASP A 248 -18.57 -10.06 -15.76
N TRP A 249 -18.57 -11.00 -14.81
CA TRP A 249 -17.41 -11.30 -13.97
C TRP A 249 -16.32 -12.08 -14.69
N GLU A 250 -16.66 -13.14 -15.42
CA GLU A 250 -15.68 -14.00 -16.08
C GLU A 250 -15.97 -14.19 -17.57
N PHE A 251 -14.89 -14.21 -18.35
CA PHE A 251 -14.94 -14.62 -19.74
C PHE A 251 -15.27 -16.11 -19.87
N CYS A 252 -15.87 -16.48 -21.01
CA CYS A 252 -15.84 -17.83 -21.51
C CYS A 252 -14.42 -18.16 -22.02
N PRO A 253 -13.64 -19.04 -21.35
CA PRO A 253 -12.27 -19.35 -21.76
C PRO A 253 -12.20 -20.18 -23.06
N SER A 254 -13.32 -20.75 -23.49
CA SER A 254 -13.40 -21.60 -24.69
C SER A 254 -13.70 -20.83 -25.97
N ASP A 255 -14.12 -19.57 -25.87
CA ASP A 255 -14.39 -18.73 -27.04
C ASP A 255 -13.07 -18.10 -27.55
N PRO A 256 -12.63 -18.35 -28.80
CA PRO A 256 -11.40 -17.77 -29.32
C PRO A 256 -11.38 -16.24 -29.28
N ARG A 257 -12.54 -15.59 -29.39
CA ARG A 257 -12.67 -14.12 -29.36
C ARG A 257 -12.30 -13.52 -28.00
N THR A 258 -12.38 -14.30 -26.92
CA THR A 258 -11.87 -13.91 -25.59
C THR A 258 -10.38 -13.55 -25.67
N TYR A 259 -9.59 -14.37 -26.35
CA TYR A 259 -8.16 -14.14 -26.52
C TYR A 259 -7.88 -12.97 -27.45
N GLU A 260 -8.68 -12.78 -28.50
CA GLU A 260 -8.55 -11.60 -29.38
C GLU A 260 -8.69 -10.29 -28.58
N VAL A 261 -9.72 -10.18 -27.72
CA VAL A 261 -9.92 -8.99 -26.89
C VAL A 261 -8.82 -8.85 -25.84
N GLN A 262 -8.51 -9.91 -25.07
CA GLN A 262 -7.47 -9.84 -24.03
C GLN A 262 -6.10 -9.49 -24.60
N PHE A 263 -5.70 -10.09 -25.72
CA PHE A 263 -4.41 -9.83 -26.34
C PHE A 263 -4.33 -8.41 -26.93
N ASP A 264 -5.42 -7.86 -27.47
CA ASP A 264 -5.46 -6.46 -27.88
C ASP A 264 -5.21 -5.51 -26.71
N LEU A 265 -5.84 -5.77 -25.54
CA LEU A 265 -5.63 -4.98 -24.32
C LEU A 265 -4.19 -5.12 -23.81
N TYR A 266 -3.64 -6.34 -23.80
CA TYR A 266 -2.25 -6.56 -23.43
C TYR A 266 -1.29 -5.82 -24.36
N LEU A 267 -1.46 -5.90 -25.69
CA LEU A 267 -0.61 -5.16 -26.64
C LEU A 267 -0.62 -3.65 -26.37
N ASP A 268 -1.80 -3.07 -26.13
CA ASP A 268 -1.94 -1.66 -25.79
C ASP A 268 -1.25 -1.31 -24.45
N ALA A 269 -1.39 -2.16 -23.44
CA ALA A 269 -0.75 -1.98 -22.14
C ALA A 269 0.78 -2.11 -22.22
N LEU A 270 1.30 -3.09 -22.98
CA LEU A 270 2.73 -3.27 -23.20
C LEU A 270 3.35 -2.10 -23.98
N GLU A 271 2.62 -1.53 -24.94
CA GLU A 271 3.03 -0.31 -25.65
C GLU A 271 3.01 0.91 -24.72
N ALA A 272 2.02 1.03 -23.82
CA ALA A 272 1.92 2.11 -22.85
C ALA A 272 3.01 2.05 -21.77
N MET A 273 3.39 0.83 -21.36
CA MET A 273 4.36 0.56 -20.29
C MET A 273 5.58 -0.22 -20.83
N PRO A 274 6.40 0.38 -21.69
CA PRO A 274 7.40 -0.36 -22.47
C PRO A 274 8.55 -0.95 -21.64
N TYR A 275 8.84 -0.37 -20.47
CA TYR A 275 10.02 -0.73 -19.68
C TYR A 275 9.78 -1.83 -18.63
N GLY A 276 8.52 -2.19 -18.35
CA GLY A 276 8.19 -3.21 -17.34
C GLY A 276 8.53 -4.62 -17.79
N LYS A 277 9.23 -5.42 -16.99
CA LYS A 277 9.61 -6.79 -17.37
C LYS A 277 8.47 -7.80 -17.21
N TYR A 278 7.44 -7.46 -16.44
CA TYR A 278 6.30 -8.33 -16.19
C TYR A 278 5.04 -7.91 -16.94
N LEU A 279 4.18 -8.91 -17.19
CA LEU A 279 2.76 -8.73 -17.48
C LEU A 279 1.99 -9.54 -16.44
N HIS A 280 1.27 -8.87 -15.55
CA HIS A 280 0.40 -9.56 -14.61
C HIS A 280 -0.95 -9.84 -15.28
N VAL A 281 -1.28 -11.11 -15.47
CA VAL A 281 -2.44 -11.55 -16.26
C VAL A 281 -3.72 -11.64 -15.42
N GLY A 282 -3.62 -11.49 -14.11
CA GLY A 282 -4.76 -11.58 -13.18
C GLY A 282 -5.04 -13.03 -12.80
N GLY A 283 -6.31 -13.41 -12.85
CA GLY A 283 -6.75 -14.80 -12.92
C GLY A 283 -7.28 -15.38 -11.61
N ASP A 284 -7.53 -14.51 -10.64
CA ASP A 284 -8.09 -14.82 -9.33
C ASP A 284 -9.63 -14.82 -9.31
N GLU A 285 -10.17 -15.38 -8.21
CA GLU A 285 -11.57 -15.22 -7.80
C GLU A 285 -12.65 -15.58 -8.83
N ILE A 286 -12.31 -16.49 -9.75
CA ILE A 286 -13.25 -17.08 -10.69
C ILE A 286 -14.29 -17.90 -9.92
N THR A 287 -15.57 -17.60 -10.13
CA THR A 287 -16.71 -18.21 -9.44
C THR A 287 -17.46 -19.23 -10.29
N ALA A 288 -17.55 -19.01 -11.60
CA ALA A 288 -18.34 -19.83 -12.51
C ALA A 288 -17.66 -19.93 -13.89
N ILE A 289 -17.02 -21.06 -14.18
CA ILE A 289 -16.53 -21.45 -15.51
C ILE A 289 -16.85 -22.91 -15.82
N GLY A 290 -16.98 -23.25 -17.12
CA GLY A 290 -17.36 -24.58 -17.56
C GLY A 290 -18.88 -24.81 -17.65
N ILE A 291 -19.69 -23.76 -17.53
CA ILE A 291 -21.14 -23.84 -17.39
C ILE A 291 -21.90 -23.51 -18.67
N ASP A 292 -21.29 -22.77 -19.60
CA ASP A 292 -21.95 -22.41 -20.86
C ASP A 292 -21.83 -23.51 -21.92
N ASP A 293 -22.60 -23.39 -23.01
CA ASP A 293 -22.63 -24.44 -24.04
C ASP A 293 -21.30 -24.54 -24.81
N ARG A 294 -20.53 -23.45 -24.92
CA ARG A 294 -19.23 -23.42 -25.60
C ARG A 294 -18.19 -24.22 -24.80
N CYS A 295 -18.11 -23.97 -23.49
CA CYS A 295 -17.25 -24.68 -22.57
C CYS A 295 -17.66 -26.15 -22.43
N LYS A 296 -18.96 -26.44 -22.28
CA LYS A 296 -19.46 -27.82 -22.22
C LYS A 296 -19.10 -28.62 -23.48
N ALA A 297 -19.16 -27.99 -24.65
CA ALA A 297 -18.79 -28.64 -25.91
C ALA A 297 -17.32 -29.08 -25.99
N THR A 298 -16.43 -28.52 -25.17
CA THR A 298 -15.02 -28.94 -25.11
C THR A 298 -14.80 -30.27 -24.40
N GLY A 299 -15.76 -30.71 -23.58
CA GLY A 299 -15.63 -31.89 -22.70
C GLY A 299 -14.61 -31.73 -21.58
N LYS A 300 -14.14 -30.51 -21.30
CA LYS A 300 -13.13 -30.21 -20.26
C LYS A 300 -13.77 -29.79 -18.96
N THR A 301 -13.07 -30.05 -17.86
CA THR A 301 -13.42 -29.54 -16.54
C THR A 301 -13.13 -28.03 -16.45
N ALA A 302 -13.78 -27.36 -15.49
CA ALA A 302 -13.52 -25.96 -15.15
C ALA A 302 -12.02 -25.67 -14.94
N PHE A 303 -11.34 -26.52 -14.16
CA PHE A 303 -9.92 -26.35 -13.87
C PHE A 303 -9.04 -26.52 -15.11
N GLU A 304 -9.30 -27.51 -15.97
CA GLU A 304 -8.58 -27.65 -17.24
C GLU A 304 -8.76 -26.45 -18.15
N LEU A 305 -9.99 -25.89 -18.24
CA LEU A 305 -10.28 -24.69 -19.01
C LEU A 305 -9.48 -23.48 -18.50
N GLN A 306 -9.43 -23.30 -17.18
CA GLN A 306 -8.62 -22.25 -16.57
C GLN A 306 -7.13 -22.42 -16.87
N MET A 307 -6.59 -23.63 -16.73
CA MET A 307 -5.17 -23.87 -17.00
C MET A 307 -4.81 -23.71 -18.49
N ILE A 308 -5.75 -24.02 -19.41
CA ILE A 308 -5.59 -23.72 -20.84
C ILE A 308 -5.55 -22.22 -21.08
N TRP A 309 -6.47 -21.46 -20.48
CA TRP A 309 -6.45 -20.00 -20.57
C TRP A 309 -5.13 -19.45 -20.03
N LEU A 310 -4.71 -19.89 -18.84
CA LEU A 310 -3.46 -19.45 -18.20
C LEU A 310 -2.26 -19.74 -19.09
N LYS A 311 -2.17 -20.95 -19.66
CA LYS A 311 -1.11 -21.30 -20.60
C LYS A 311 -1.06 -20.36 -21.81
N ASN A 312 -2.20 -20.02 -22.39
CA ASN A 312 -2.26 -19.15 -23.57
C ASN A 312 -1.82 -17.72 -23.26
N VAL A 313 -2.27 -17.13 -22.14
CA VAL A 313 -1.86 -15.78 -21.74
C VAL A 313 -0.41 -15.72 -21.28
N CYS A 314 0.11 -16.79 -20.64
CA CYS A 314 1.53 -16.91 -20.33
C CYS A 314 2.39 -16.99 -21.59
N GLN A 315 1.97 -17.78 -22.58
CA GLN A 315 2.68 -17.87 -23.86
C GLN A 315 2.69 -16.52 -24.57
N PHE A 316 1.56 -15.81 -24.58
CA PHE A 316 1.50 -14.44 -25.11
C PHE A 316 2.52 -13.53 -24.43
N ALA A 317 2.59 -13.53 -23.09
CA ALA A 317 3.55 -12.70 -22.36
C ALA A 317 5.00 -13.01 -22.78
N VAL A 318 5.36 -14.29 -22.84
CA VAL A 318 6.70 -14.77 -23.23
C VAL A 318 7.04 -14.37 -24.67
N ASP A 319 6.11 -14.54 -25.61
CA ASP A 319 6.29 -14.18 -27.03
C ASP A 319 6.54 -12.67 -27.23
N HIS A 320 6.08 -11.85 -26.29
CA HIS A 320 6.29 -10.40 -26.27
C HIS A 320 7.41 -9.94 -25.33
N GLY A 321 8.27 -10.87 -24.89
CA GLY A 321 9.45 -10.56 -24.07
C GLY A 321 9.11 -10.13 -22.64
N ARG A 322 7.95 -10.53 -22.12
CA ARG A 322 7.52 -10.29 -20.74
C ARG A 322 7.51 -11.59 -19.94
N ILE A 323 7.64 -11.46 -18.62
CA ILE A 323 7.47 -12.56 -17.68
C ILE A 323 6.03 -12.51 -17.14
N PRO A 324 5.22 -13.58 -17.30
CA PRO A 324 3.86 -13.58 -16.78
C PRO A 324 3.83 -13.67 -15.26
N ILE A 325 2.89 -12.95 -14.64
CA ILE A 325 2.52 -13.09 -13.23
C ILE A 325 1.04 -13.47 -13.13
N PHE A 326 0.70 -14.43 -12.28
CA PHE A 326 -0.66 -14.93 -12.07
C PHE A 326 -0.98 -15.02 -10.58
N TRP A 327 -2.18 -14.60 -10.18
CA TRP A 327 -2.69 -14.85 -8.84
C TRP A 327 -2.97 -16.34 -8.66
N ASP A 328 -2.38 -16.97 -7.65
CA ASP A 328 -2.28 -18.42 -7.54
C ASP A 328 -3.42 -19.09 -6.75
N ASP A 329 -4.46 -18.35 -6.36
CA ASP A 329 -5.53 -18.86 -5.48
C ASP A 329 -6.34 -19.98 -6.12
N MET A 330 -6.58 -19.88 -7.43
CA MET A 330 -7.48 -20.79 -8.12
C MET A 330 -6.99 -22.25 -8.19
N PRO A 331 -5.71 -22.55 -8.53
CA PRO A 331 -5.19 -23.90 -8.39
C PRO A 331 -5.22 -24.43 -6.95
N LEU A 332 -5.04 -23.57 -5.95
CA LEU A 332 -5.10 -23.98 -4.55
C LEU A 332 -6.53 -24.25 -4.08
N LYS A 333 -7.51 -23.51 -4.59
CA LYS A 333 -8.94 -23.78 -4.39
C LYS A 333 -9.32 -25.13 -5.01
N TYR A 334 -8.85 -25.42 -6.23
CA TYR A 334 -9.05 -26.73 -6.86
C TYR A 334 -8.52 -27.89 -6.00
N ALA A 335 -7.35 -27.71 -5.39
CA ALA A 335 -6.74 -28.69 -4.50
C ALA A 335 -7.34 -28.73 -3.08
N GLY A 336 -8.15 -27.75 -2.69
CA GLY A 336 -8.68 -27.63 -1.32
C GLY A 336 -7.67 -27.14 -0.28
N ILE A 337 -6.57 -26.52 -0.72
CA ILE A 337 -5.49 -26.01 0.16
C ILE A 337 -5.67 -24.53 0.49
N TRP A 338 -6.42 -23.78 -0.35
CA TRP A 338 -6.61 -22.33 -0.22
C TRP A 338 -6.90 -21.86 1.21
N GLU A 339 -8.00 -22.34 1.79
CA GLU A 339 -8.44 -21.97 3.15
C GLU A 339 -7.41 -22.37 4.21
N LEU A 340 -6.75 -23.51 4.03
CA LEU A 340 -5.72 -23.99 4.95
C LEU A 340 -4.50 -23.07 4.94
N ALA A 341 -4.06 -22.62 3.76
CA ALA A 341 -2.93 -21.70 3.61
C ALA A 341 -3.20 -20.31 4.21
N LEU A 342 -4.46 -19.87 4.21
CA LEU A 342 -4.89 -18.63 4.87
C LEU A 342 -5.05 -18.76 6.39
N SER A 343 -5.30 -19.96 6.90
CA SER A 343 -5.58 -20.21 8.32
C SER A 343 -4.40 -19.93 9.27
N ASP A 344 -4.72 -19.84 10.56
CA ASP A 344 -3.82 -19.70 11.72
C ASP A 344 -3.60 -21.03 12.47
N LYS A 345 -3.93 -22.16 11.84
CA LYS A 345 -3.82 -23.50 12.43
C LYS A 345 -2.40 -23.84 12.88
N SER A 346 -2.31 -24.60 13.97
CA SER A 346 -1.03 -25.08 14.50
C SER A 346 -0.37 -26.08 13.55
N GLU A 347 0.93 -26.32 13.74
CA GLU A 347 1.67 -27.32 12.96
C GLU A 347 1.00 -28.71 13.04
N GLU A 348 0.57 -29.13 14.23
CA GLU A 348 -0.10 -30.43 14.45
C GLU A 348 -1.46 -30.51 13.77
N GLU A 349 -2.18 -29.40 13.65
CA GLU A 349 -3.45 -29.34 12.93
C GLU A 349 -3.21 -29.42 11.42
N VAL A 350 -2.25 -28.65 10.91
CA VAL A 350 -1.91 -28.60 9.48
C VAL A 350 -1.46 -29.97 8.99
N VAL A 351 -0.55 -30.64 9.71
CA VAL A 351 -0.03 -31.97 9.32
C VAL A 351 -1.15 -33.02 9.14
N LYS A 352 -2.23 -32.93 9.91
CA LYS A 352 -3.35 -33.90 9.83
C LYS A 352 -4.18 -33.75 8.56
N VAL A 353 -4.22 -32.56 7.98
CA VAL A 353 -5.10 -32.24 6.85
C VAL A 353 -4.33 -31.81 5.59
N TRP A 354 -3.00 -31.70 5.68
CA TRP A 354 -2.14 -31.34 4.55
C TRP A 354 -2.18 -32.43 3.49
N ASN A 355 -2.65 -32.07 2.29
CA ASN A 355 -2.68 -32.96 1.14
C ASN A 355 -2.49 -32.16 -0.15
N THR A 356 -1.40 -32.43 -0.89
CA THR A 356 -1.07 -31.81 -2.19
C THR A 356 -1.31 -32.71 -3.38
N ASP A 357 -1.87 -33.92 -3.23
CA ASP A 357 -1.99 -34.94 -4.28
C ASP A 357 -2.62 -34.36 -5.57
N LYS A 358 -3.69 -33.56 -5.43
CA LYS A 358 -4.34 -32.90 -6.57
C LYS A 358 -3.44 -31.89 -7.28
N LEU A 359 -2.62 -31.14 -6.54
CA LEU A 359 -1.64 -30.23 -7.14
C LEU A 359 -0.52 -31.01 -7.82
N ASP A 360 -0.06 -32.09 -7.19
CA ASP A 360 1.00 -32.95 -7.70
C ASP A 360 0.58 -33.65 -8.99
N GLU A 361 -0.67 -34.11 -9.08
CA GLU A 361 -1.27 -34.65 -10.32
C GLU A 361 -1.40 -33.56 -11.40
N ALA A 362 -1.78 -32.35 -11.02
CA ALA A 362 -2.01 -31.23 -11.94
C ALA A 362 -0.74 -30.48 -12.36
N ILE A 363 0.42 -30.74 -11.75
CA ILE A 363 1.62 -29.92 -11.90
C ILE A 363 2.08 -29.76 -13.37
N GLY A 364 1.80 -30.75 -14.22
CA GLY A 364 2.12 -30.68 -15.66
C GLY A 364 1.32 -29.61 -16.42
N LEU A 365 0.26 -29.07 -15.84
CA LEU A 365 -0.57 -28.00 -16.41
C LEU A 365 -0.06 -26.59 -16.06
N PHE A 366 0.83 -26.47 -15.07
CA PHE A 366 1.32 -25.19 -14.54
C PHE A 366 2.42 -24.65 -15.46
N PRO A 367 2.25 -23.46 -16.09
CA PRO A 367 3.32 -22.84 -16.85
C PRO A 367 4.52 -22.54 -15.94
N LYS A 368 5.73 -22.95 -16.36
CA LYS A 368 6.96 -22.79 -15.57
C LYS A 368 7.58 -21.41 -15.72
N GLU A 369 7.24 -20.74 -16.80
CA GLU A 369 7.64 -19.39 -17.13
C GLU A 369 6.91 -18.35 -16.26
N CYS A 370 5.76 -18.73 -15.69
CA CYS A 370 4.93 -17.89 -14.84
C CYS A 370 5.49 -17.77 -13.43
N VAL A 371 5.38 -16.55 -12.90
CA VAL A 371 5.53 -16.26 -11.48
C VAL A 371 4.16 -16.39 -10.82
N TYR A 372 4.05 -17.28 -9.84
CA TYR A 372 2.85 -17.47 -9.03
C TYR A 372 2.86 -16.46 -7.89
N MET A 373 1.87 -15.59 -7.85
CA MET A 373 1.75 -14.53 -6.86
C MET A 373 0.99 -15.04 -5.63
N ARG A 374 1.74 -15.50 -4.64
CA ARG A 374 1.20 -16.05 -3.39
C ARG A 374 0.77 -14.92 -2.47
N TRP A 375 -0.51 -14.60 -2.48
CA TRP A 375 -1.09 -13.55 -1.65
C TRP A 375 -1.61 -14.02 -0.28
N LYS A 376 -1.29 -13.29 0.77
CA LYS A 376 -1.94 -13.40 2.08
C LYS A 376 -1.69 -12.10 2.83
N TYR A 377 -2.69 -11.60 3.54
CA TYR A 377 -2.62 -10.25 4.10
C TYR A 377 -2.33 -10.23 5.60
N GLU A 378 -2.42 -11.36 6.27
CA GLU A 378 -2.18 -11.55 7.70
C GLU A 378 -0.76 -12.08 7.95
N ASP A 379 -0.57 -12.89 8.99
CA ASP A 379 0.72 -13.46 9.33
C ASP A 379 1.25 -14.38 8.22
N ALA A 380 2.39 -14.00 7.64
CA ALA A 380 3.08 -14.75 6.60
C ALA A 380 3.65 -16.07 7.12
N THR A 381 3.90 -16.18 8.43
CA THR A 381 4.72 -17.24 9.01
C THR A 381 3.93 -18.47 9.47
N THR A 382 2.64 -18.53 9.14
CA THR A 382 1.79 -19.68 9.51
C THR A 382 2.31 -20.99 8.90
N PRO A 383 2.21 -22.13 9.62
CA PRO A 383 2.69 -23.44 9.16
C PRO A 383 2.27 -23.84 7.74
N ALA A 384 0.98 -23.74 7.41
CA ALA A 384 0.47 -24.12 6.10
C ALA A 384 1.04 -23.27 4.97
N HIS A 385 1.23 -21.97 5.20
CA HIS A 385 1.80 -21.07 4.21
C HIS A 385 3.29 -21.38 3.95
N ARG A 386 4.08 -21.68 4.99
CA ARG A 386 5.48 -22.11 4.81
C ARG A 386 5.58 -23.40 4.01
N ARG A 387 4.80 -24.41 4.37
CA ARG A 387 4.74 -25.69 3.64
C ARG A 387 4.33 -25.52 2.18
N LEU A 388 3.46 -24.55 1.89
CA LEU A 388 3.06 -24.24 0.53
C LEU A 388 4.22 -23.61 -0.28
N LEU A 389 4.98 -22.69 0.32
CA LEU A 389 6.16 -22.10 -0.33
C LEU A 389 7.25 -23.16 -0.58
N GLU A 390 7.48 -24.06 0.37
CA GLU A 390 8.34 -25.23 0.19
C GLU A 390 7.86 -26.11 -0.98
N TRP A 391 6.56 -26.36 -1.08
CA TRP A 391 5.99 -27.12 -2.21
C TRP A 391 6.25 -26.43 -3.56
N TYR A 392 6.06 -25.10 -3.67
CA TYR A 392 6.37 -24.38 -4.90
C TYR A 392 7.86 -24.51 -5.28
N HIS A 393 8.75 -24.37 -4.28
CA HIS A 393 10.19 -24.52 -4.47
C HIS A 393 10.55 -25.92 -4.97
N ASP A 394 10.03 -26.97 -4.34
CA ASP A 394 10.27 -28.37 -4.69
C ASP A 394 9.79 -28.71 -6.12
N LYS A 395 8.77 -28.01 -6.63
CA LYS A 395 8.29 -28.16 -8.01
C LYS A 395 9.03 -27.29 -9.02
N GLY A 396 9.96 -26.45 -8.58
CA GLY A 396 10.71 -25.52 -9.44
C GLY A 396 9.83 -24.43 -10.05
N LEU A 397 8.78 -24.01 -9.32
CA LEU A 397 7.92 -22.90 -9.72
C LEU A 397 8.46 -21.58 -9.17
N LYS A 398 8.33 -20.52 -9.95
CA LYS A 398 8.71 -19.17 -9.53
C LYS A 398 7.59 -18.56 -8.70
N VAL A 399 7.94 -17.93 -7.58
CA VAL A 399 6.96 -17.34 -6.67
C VAL A 399 7.34 -15.92 -6.31
N MET A 400 6.34 -15.05 -6.22
CA MET A 400 6.43 -13.78 -5.51
C MET A 400 5.48 -13.79 -4.33
N GLY A 401 5.87 -13.17 -3.22
CA GLY A 401 4.97 -12.95 -2.09
C GLY A 401 4.09 -11.72 -2.35
N ALA A 402 2.81 -11.79 -1.98
CA ALA A 402 1.93 -10.64 -1.97
C ALA A 402 1.31 -10.42 -0.59
N THR A 403 1.47 -9.21 -0.06
CA THR A 403 0.83 -8.73 1.17
C THR A 403 0.13 -7.41 0.87
N ALA A 404 -0.36 -6.67 1.88
CA ALA A 404 -1.15 -5.47 1.66
C ALA A 404 -0.72 -4.29 2.55
N ALA A 405 -0.63 -3.11 1.96
CA ALA A 405 -0.72 -1.82 2.65
C ALA A 405 -2.18 -1.43 2.87
N SER A 406 -3.09 -1.83 1.95
CA SER A 406 -4.54 -1.75 2.09
C SER A 406 -5.18 -3.02 1.54
N ALA A 407 -5.90 -3.76 2.39
CA ALA A 407 -6.47 -5.07 2.05
C ALA A 407 -7.96 -5.00 1.63
N GLY A 408 -8.50 -3.80 1.35
CA GLY A 408 -9.93 -3.59 1.13
C GLY A 408 -10.80 -3.71 2.39
N ASP A 409 -10.21 -4.08 3.55
CA ASP A 409 -10.92 -4.33 4.81
C ASP A 409 -11.34 -3.05 5.56
N SER A 410 -11.14 -1.88 4.96
CA SER A 410 -11.49 -0.60 5.53
C SER A 410 -11.72 0.45 4.44
N PRO A 411 -12.88 1.13 4.41
CA PRO A 411 -13.25 2.04 3.31
C PRO A 411 -12.58 3.42 3.32
N PHE A 412 -11.72 3.73 4.29
CA PHE A 412 -11.16 5.08 4.44
C PHE A 412 -9.66 5.08 4.66
N MET A 413 -9.21 4.22 5.57
CA MET A 413 -7.81 4.08 5.88
C MET A 413 -7.50 2.65 6.32
N PRO A 414 -6.31 2.13 5.97
CA PRO A 414 -5.86 0.84 6.47
C PRO A 414 -5.73 0.81 8.01
N ARG A 415 -5.87 -0.39 8.58
CA ARG A 415 -5.81 -0.63 10.03
C ARG A 415 -4.54 -1.40 10.41
N ARG A 416 -4.31 -1.56 11.72
CA ARG A 416 -3.22 -2.35 12.30
C ARG A 416 -1.84 -1.79 11.90
N ASN A 417 -1.61 -0.52 12.19
CA ASN A 417 -0.40 0.23 11.82
C ASN A 417 -0.20 0.32 10.29
N THR A 418 -1.28 0.58 9.52
CA THR A 418 -1.27 0.49 8.04
C THR A 418 -0.67 -0.84 7.57
N ARG A 419 -0.98 -1.93 8.29
CA ARG A 419 -0.50 -3.29 8.02
C ARG A 419 1.03 -3.44 7.97
N SER A 420 1.81 -2.49 8.50
CA SER A 420 3.28 -2.49 8.44
C SER A 420 3.90 -3.73 9.09
N GLU A 421 3.23 -4.32 10.10
CA GLU A 421 3.64 -5.57 10.74
C GLU A 421 3.59 -6.76 9.77
N TYR A 422 2.55 -6.86 8.96
CA TYR A 422 2.41 -7.91 7.97
C TYR A 422 3.39 -7.70 6.81
N VAL A 423 3.62 -6.45 6.38
CA VAL A 423 4.65 -6.12 5.38
C VAL A 423 6.03 -6.57 5.85
N LYS A 424 6.37 -6.32 7.12
CA LYS A 424 7.62 -6.79 7.73
C LYS A 424 7.72 -8.31 7.72
N GLY A 425 6.71 -9.00 8.25
CA GLY A 425 6.69 -10.47 8.33
C GLY A 425 6.81 -11.14 6.96
N PHE A 426 6.10 -10.61 5.96
CA PHE A 426 6.21 -11.07 4.58
C PHE A 426 7.58 -10.79 3.95
N SER A 427 8.14 -9.61 4.17
CA SER A 427 9.48 -9.28 3.65
C SER A 427 10.54 -10.23 4.20
N GLN A 428 10.46 -10.58 5.49
CA GLN A 428 11.36 -11.57 6.08
C GLN A 428 11.18 -12.95 5.43
N LEU A 429 9.93 -13.41 5.28
CA LEU A 429 9.63 -14.69 4.64
C LEU A 429 10.15 -14.74 3.19
N VAL A 430 9.96 -13.67 2.42
CA VAL A 430 10.43 -13.55 1.03
C VAL A 430 11.95 -13.63 0.96
N ALA A 431 12.66 -12.91 1.86
CA ALA A 431 14.12 -12.93 1.91
C ALA A 431 14.66 -14.32 2.32
N ASP A 432 14.07 -14.95 3.35
CA ASP A 432 14.50 -16.26 3.86
C ASP A 432 14.33 -17.37 2.82
N ASN A 433 13.29 -17.29 1.98
CA ASN A 433 12.99 -18.26 0.93
C ASN A 433 13.55 -17.87 -0.44
N GLN A 434 14.24 -16.72 -0.55
CA GLN A 434 14.81 -16.20 -1.80
C GLN A 434 13.79 -16.14 -2.95
N LEU A 435 12.56 -15.68 -2.67
CA LEU A 435 11.52 -15.57 -3.71
C LEU A 435 11.88 -14.47 -4.73
N GLU A 436 11.22 -14.50 -5.90
CA GLU A 436 11.50 -13.58 -7.03
C GLU A 436 11.26 -12.10 -6.70
N GLY A 437 10.47 -11.83 -5.66
CA GLY A 437 10.09 -10.49 -5.25
C GLY A 437 8.92 -10.48 -4.29
N ILE A 438 8.50 -9.26 -3.95
CA ILE A 438 7.35 -8.99 -3.09
C ILE A 438 6.48 -7.89 -3.69
N LEU A 439 5.17 -8.06 -3.60
CA LEU A 439 4.15 -7.08 -3.95
C LEU A 439 3.39 -6.65 -2.69
N VAL A 440 3.27 -5.33 -2.48
CA VAL A 440 2.41 -4.76 -1.44
C VAL A 440 1.18 -4.15 -2.08
N THR A 441 0.03 -4.79 -1.85
CA THR A 441 -1.24 -4.42 -2.46
C THR A 441 -1.90 -3.21 -1.79
N ALA A 442 -2.63 -2.45 -2.60
CA ALA A 442 -3.52 -1.41 -2.14
C ALA A 442 -4.82 -1.50 -2.94
N TRP A 443 -5.76 -2.32 -2.45
CA TRP A 443 -7.05 -2.56 -3.13
C TRP A 443 -7.99 -1.36 -3.06
N ASP A 444 -8.71 -1.12 -4.16
CA ASP A 444 -9.62 0.01 -4.36
C ASP A 444 -11.09 -0.31 -4.01
N ASP A 445 -11.41 -1.50 -3.45
CA ASP A 445 -12.79 -1.91 -3.11
C ASP A 445 -13.54 -0.87 -2.24
N GLY A 446 -12.80 -0.27 -1.31
CA GLY A 446 -13.24 0.83 -0.46
C GLY A 446 -12.72 2.19 -0.87
N SER A 447 -11.94 2.24 -1.95
CA SER A 447 -11.19 3.37 -2.47
C SER A 447 -10.62 4.32 -1.40
N PRO A 448 -9.81 3.81 -0.45
CA PRO A 448 -9.13 4.66 0.51
C PRO A 448 -8.24 5.67 -0.22
N HIS A 449 -8.10 6.87 0.32
CA HIS A 449 -7.20 7.87 -0.26
C HIS A 449 -5.75 7.41 -0.10
N LEU A 450 -4.93 7.51 -1.16
CA LEU A 450 -3.55 6.97 -1.14
C LEU A 450 -2.67 7.59 -0.04
N GLU A 451 -2.93 8.84 0.35
CA GLU A 451 -2.30 9.47 1.53
C GLU A 451 -2.41 8.65 2.82
N THR A 452 -3.46 7.85 2.97
CA THR A 452 -3.65 6.97 4.15
C THR A 452 -2.89 5.63 4.04
N VAL A 453 -2.41 5.29 2.84
CA VAL A 453 -1.76 4.01 2.50
C VAL A 453 -0.24 4.10 2.57
N TRP A 454 0.32 5.30 2.40
CA TRP A 454 1.76 5.51 2.24
C TRP A 454 2.65 4.92 3.34
N ARG A 455 2.21 4.87 4.59
CA ARG A 455 3.01 4.22 5.64
C ARG A 455 3.30 2.75 5.32
N GLY A 456 2.35 2.04 4.71
CA GLY A 456 2.52 0.65 4.26
C GLY A 456 3.45 0.54 3.04
N PHE A 457 3.36 1.46 2.07
CA PHE A 457 4.31 1.52 0.94
C PHE A 457 5.73 1.86 1.40
N ILE A 458 5.88 2.72 2.40
CA ILE A 458 7.18 3.06 2.98
C ILE A 458 7.73 1.88 3.80
N ALA A 459 6.86 1.10 4.46
CA ALA A 459 7.24 -0.15 5.11
C ALA A 459 7.79 -1.17 4.10
N GLN A 460 7.26 -1.20 2.87
CA GLN A 460 7.82 -2.03 1.80
C GLN A 460 9.25 -1.61 1.44
N GLY A 461 9.52 -0.31 1.42
CA GLY A 461 10.87 0.23 1.26
C GLY A 461 11.81 -0.22 2.39
N GLU A 462 11.41 0.00 3.65
CA GLU A 462 12.18 -0.38 4.84
C GLU A 462 12.48 -1.88 4.88
N PHE A 463 11.42 -2.70 4.95
CA PHE A 463 11.56 -4.13 5.23
C PHE A 463 11.89 -4.94 3.99
N GLY A 464 11.53 -4.48 2.78
CA GLY A 464 11.99 -5.11 1.55
C GLY A 464 13.48 -4.90 1.31
N TRP A 465 14.03 -3.79 1.82
CA TRP A 465 15.47 -3.51 1.76
C TRP A 465 16.23 -4.22 2.89
N ASN A 466 15.73 -4.13 4.13
CA ASN A 466 16.33 -4.75 5.30
C ASN A 466 15.22 -5.31 6.23
N PRO A 467 14.83 -6.60 6.07
CA PRO A 467 13.72 -7.20 6.81
C PRO A 467 13.89 -7.20 8.33
N SER A 468 15.14 -7.24 8.80
CA SER A 468 15.49 -7.29 10.22
C SER A 468 15.80 -5.91 10.82
N ALA A 469 15.70 -4.83 10.03
CA ALA A 469 16.11 -3.47 10.39
C ALA A 469 15.66 -3.04 11.79
N ARG A 470 14.34 -2.95 12.00
CA ARG A 470 13.76 -2.46 13.25
C ARG A 470 12.38 -3.00 13.55
N ASP A 471 11.89 -2.78 14.78
CA ASP A 471 10.50 -3.04 15.14
C ASP A 471 9.54 -1.96 14.60
N ILE A 472 8.23 -2.22 14.70
CA ILE A 472 7.21 -1.34 14.12
C ILE A 472 7.14 0.03 14.82
N GLU A 473 7.46 0.11 16.11
CA GLU A 473 7.44 1.37 16.85
C GLU A 473 8.63 2.26 16.47
N ALA A 474 9.82 1.68 16.28
CA ALA A 474 10.98 2.37 15.74
C ALA A 474 10.74 2.80 14.28
N PHE A 475 10.09 1.96 13.47
CA PHE A 475 9.69 2.32 12.10
C PHE A 475 8.73 3.51 12.07
N LYS A 476 7.70 3.54 12.92
CA LYS A 476 6.76 4.67 13.00
C LYS A 476 7.46 5.99 13.30
N LYS A 477 8.48 5.98 14.16
CA LYS A 477 9.30 7.18 14.47
C LYS A 477 10.15 7.61 13.28
N ALA A 478 10.83 6.68 12.62
CA ALA A 478 11.62 6.99 11.43
C ALA A 478 10.73 7.51 10.27
N HIS A 479 9.57 6.88 10.04
CA HIS A 479 8.56 7.37 9.12
C HIS A 479 8.12 8.79 9.47
N ALA A 480 7.78 9.07 10.74
CA ALA A 480 7.37 10.40 11.18
C ALA A 480 8.46 11.46 10.90
N GLN A 481 9.73 11.12 11.10
CA GLN A 481 10.85 12.01 10.79
C GLN A 481 11.04 12.22 9.29
N ARG A 482 11.01 11.18 8.47
CA ARG A 482 11.22 11.30 7.02
C ARG A 482 10.08 12.00 6.31
N GLU A 483 8.86 11.71 6.72
CA GLU A 483 7.66 12.22 6.07
C GLU A 483 7.24 13.59 6.56
N TYR A 484 7.58 14.00 7.79
CA TYR A 484 7.10 15.27 8.36
C TYR A 484 8.19 16.12 8.99
N GLY A 485 9.41 15.60 9.20
CA GLY A 485 10.52 16.32 9.83
C GLY A 485 10.48 16.35 11.35
N PHE A 486 9.67 15.49 11.99
CA PHE A 486 9.60 15.41 13.45
C PHE A 486 10.81 14.70 14.06
N ARG A 487 11.22 15.08 15.28
CA ARG A 487 12.22 14.29 15.99
C ARG A 487 11.59 12.98 16.50
N PRO A 488 12.33 11.86 16.54
CA PRO A 488 11.82 10.57 16.99
C PRO A 488 11.23 10.58 18.41
N GLU A 489 11.74 11.44 19.28
CA GLU A 489 11.31 11.62 20.67
C GLU A 489 9.98 12.38 20.82
N ASP A 490 9.58 13.18 19.82
CA ASP A 490 8.41 14.07 19.92
C ASP A 490 7.08 13.32 19.77
N ASN A 491 7.12 12.14 19.13
CA ASN A 491 5.96 11.26 18.91
C ASN A 491 4.72 11.98 18.30
N ARG A 492 4.96 12.93 17.39
CA ARG A 492 3.91 13.80 16.81
C ARG A 492 2.87 13.08 15.96
N MET A 493 3.14 11.85 15.54
CA MET A 493 2.21 11.02 14.76
C MET A 493 1.37 10.05 15.61
N ALA A 494 1.42 10.13 16.95
CA ALA A 494 0.66 9.25 17.83
C ALA A 494 -0.87 9.35 17.64
N PHE A 495 -1.37 10.47 17.07
CA PHE A 495 -2.80 10.60 16.75
C PHE A 495 -3.25 9.59 15.69
N LEU A 496 -2.36 9.13 14.81
CA LEU A 496 -2.70 8.20 13.74
C LEU A 496 -3.15 6.84 14.29
N ASP A 497 -2.51 6.38 15.38
CA ASP A 497 -2.90 5.15 16.07
C ASP A 497 -4.28 5.27 16.72
N GLU A 498 -4.63 6.47 17.20
CA GLU A 498 -5.96 6.74 17.73
C GLU A 498 -6.99 6.81 16.60
N LEU A 499 -6.64 7.41 15.45
CA LEU A 499 -7.49 7.49 14.27
C LEU A 499 -7.86 6.11 13.74
N GLU A 500 -6.90 5.17 13.65
CA GLU A 500 -7.19 3.79 13.27
C GLU A 500 -8.19 3.08 14.20
N LYS A 501 -8.10 3.35 15.52
CA LYS A 501 -9.01 2.77 16.51
C LYS A 501 -10.43 3.33 16.38
N ALA A 502 -10.56 4.61 16.02
CA ALA A 502 -11.85 5.28 15.87
C ALA A 502 -12.72 4.66 14.75
N VAL A 503 -12.09 4.18 13.67
CA VAL A 503 -12.77 3.58 12.51
C VAL A 503 -13.67 2.40 12.91
N PHE A 504 -13.28 1.60 13.90
CA PHE A 504 -14.06 0.43 14.30
C PHE A 504 -15.46 0.79 14.83
N PHE A 505 -15.58 1.87 15.59
CA PHE A 505 -16.90 2.34 16.02
C PHE A 505 -17.69 2.94 14.85
N PHE A 506 -17.02 3.71 14.00
CA PHE A 506 -17.61 4.37 12.84
C PHE A 506 -18.31 3.37 11.89
N ASP A 507 -17.71 2.20 11.65
CA ASP A 507 -18.24 1.17 10.73
C ASP A 507 -19.69 0.76 10.99
N GLY A 508 -20.12 0.81 12.27
CA GLY A 508 -21.43 0.36 12.70
C GLY A 508 -22.21 1.39 13.51
N ALA A 509 -21.71 2.61 13.68
CA ALA A 509 -22.25 3.58 14.63
C ALA A 509 -23.75 3.85 14.42
N LEU A 510 -24.15 4.11 13.18
CA LEU A 510 -25.51 4.55 12.80
C LEU A 510 -26.50 3.42 12.45
N VAL A 511 -26.09 2.15 12.56
CA VAL A 511 -26.91 1.00 12.15
C VAL A 511 -27.11 -0.01 13.27
N THR A 512 -28.21 -0.76 13.20
CA THR A 512 -28.48 -1.97 14.01
C THR A 512 -28.21 -3.26 13.24
N SER A 513 -28.24 -3.20 11.91
CA SER A 513 -27.81 -4.29 11.02
C SER A 513 -27.23 -3.73 9.73
N GLY A 514 -26.39 -4.52 9.05
CA GLY A 514 -25.78 -4.16 7.77
C GLY A 514 -24.25 -4.03 7.85
N ARG A 515 -23.60 -4.08 6.69
CA ARG A 515 -22.14 -4.02 6.54
C ARG A 515 -21.77 -2.98 5.48
N ARG A 516 -20.85 -2.08 5.83
CA ARG A 516 -20.21 -1.13 4.89
C ARG A 516 -18.78 -1.52 4.47
N ASN A 517 -18.27 -2.61 5.03
CA ASN A 517 -16.90 -3.06 4.78
C ASN A 517 -16.76 -3.64 3.36
N PRO A 518 -15.87 -3.09 2.51
CA PRO A 518 -15.84 -3.42 1.10
C PRO A 518 -15.19 -4.75 0.73
N ALA A 519 -14.20 -5.24 1.49
CA ALA A 519 -13.51 -6.53 1.23
C ALA A 519 -14.44 -7.75 1.17
N TRP A 520 -15.65 -7.66 1.74
CA TRP A 520 -16.65 -8.73 1.72
C TRP A 520 -17.94 -8.33 1.01
N GLY A 521 -17.96 -7.13 0.42
CA GLY A 521 -19.15 -6.49 -0.11
C GLY A 521 -20.07 -5.89 0.97
N THR A 522 -20.67 -4.76 0.64
CA THR A 522 -21.74 -4.10 1.40
C THR A 522 -23.02 -4.93 1.41
N THR A 523 -23.86 -4.73 2.43
CA THR A 523 -25.16 -5.40 2.55
C THR A 523 -26.30 -4.40 2.76
N ALA A 524 -27.54 -4.90 2.67
CA ALA A 524 -28.70 -4.16 3.14
C ALA A 524 -28.55 -3.84 4.63
N PHE A 525 -28.99 -2.66 5.04
CA PHE A 525 -28.76 -2.15 6.40
C PHE A 525 -30.04 -1.58 7.02
N THR A 526 -30.04 -1.54 8.35
CA THR A 526 -31.10 -0.91 9.15
C THR A 526 -30.48 0.20 9.98
N LEU A 527 -30.91 1.45 9.73
CA LEU A 527 -30.50 2.60 10.54
C LEU A 527 -31.07 2.50 11.95
N MET A 528 -30.31 2.96 12.95
CA MET A 528 -30.82 3.10 14.31
C MET A 528 -32.10 3.95 14.36
N GLU A 529 -32.98 3.64 15.30
CA GLU A 529 -34.21 4.38 15.57
C GLU A 529 -33.91 5.79 16.08
N LEU A 530 -34.93 6.64 16.15
CA LEU A 530 -34.83 8.01 16.68
C LEU A 530 -35.69 8.13 17.94
N PRO A 531 -35.38 9.05 18.88
CA PRO A 531 -36.14 9.21 20.12
C PRO A 531 -37.64 9.45 19.89
N ASP A 532 -38.47 8.77 20.68
CA ASP A 532 -39.93 8.96 20.69
C ASP A 532 -40.29 10.04 21.72
N LYS A 533 -40.87 11.15 21.26
CA LYS A 533 -41.28 12.27 22.12
C LYS A 533 -42.23 11.85 23.24
N THR A 534 -42.96 10.75 23.07
CA THR A 534 -43.92 10.21 24.05
C THR A 534 -43.29 9.28 25.07
N LYS A 535 -42.03 8.85 24.88
CA LYS A 535 -41.32 7.91 25.75
C LYS A 535 -39.88 8.38 26.08
N PRO A 536 -39.72 9.49 26.82
CA PRO A 536 -38.40 10.01 27.17
C PRO A 536 -37.53 8.96 27.87
N GLY A 537 -36.28 8.84 27.44
CA GLY A 537 -35.27 7.93 28.00
C GLY A 537 -35.31 6.50 27.45
N ALA A 538 -36.36 6.11 26.73
CA ALA A 538 -36.48 4.75 26.20
C ALA A 538 -35.45 4.48 25.07
N TRP A 539 -35.20 5.49 24.23
CA TRP A 539 -34.20 5.39 23.16
C TRP A 539 -32.78 5.31 23.74
N SER A 540 -32.49 6.10 24.77
CA SER A 540 -31.20 6.09 25.44
C SER A 540 -30.92 4.79 26.17
N GLU A 541 -31.95 4.14 26.74
CA GLU A 541 -31.79 2.79 27.31
C GLU A 541 -31.54 1.74 26.21
N LEU A 542 -32.27 1.81 25.08
CA LEU A 542 -32.09 0.89 23.95
C LEU A 542 -30.68 0.97 23.35
N TYR A 543 -30.11 2.17 23.25
CA TYR A 543 -28.80 2.42 22.64
C TYR A 543 -27.69 2.74 23.64
N LYS A 544 -27.85 2.35 24.92
CA LYS A 544 -26.90 2.68 25.99
C LYS A 544 -25.44 2.31 25.68
N ASP A 545 -25.21 1.18 25.02
CA ASP A 545 -23.84 0.72 24.68
C ASP A 545 -23.22 1.60 23.58
N LYS A 546 -24.00 1.96 22.55
CA LYS A 546 -23.57 2.90 21.50
C LYS A 546 -23.30 4.29 22.08
N ILE A 547 -24.13 4.74 23.03
CA ILE A 547 -23.95 6.02 23.71
C ILE A 547 -22.70 6.01 24.59
N ALA A 548 -22.47 4.92 25.33
CA ALA A 548 -21.27 4.76 26.14
C ALA A 548 -20.01 4.79 25.27
N GLN A 549 -20.01 4.06 24.15
CA GLN A 549 -18.90 4.09 23.20
C GLN A 549 -18.74 5.47 22.55
N ALA A 550 -19.83 6.13 22.15
CA ALA A 550 -19.77 7.49 21.59
C ALA A 550 -19.13 8.50 22.55
N LYS A 551 -19.34 8.38 23.86
CA LYS A 551 -18.64 9.24 24.85
C LYS A 551 -17.13 9.00 24.86
N ILE A 552 -16.69 7.74 24.72
CA ILE A 552 -15.27 7.38 24.61
C ILE A 552 -14.68 7.97 23.32
N GLU A 553 -15.37 7.78 22.20
CA GLU A 553 -14.93 8.27 20.90
C GLU A 553 -14.92 9.80 20.80
N ALA A 554 -15.81 10.51 21.50
CA ALA A 554 -15.76 11.97 21.59
C ALA A 554 -14.46 12.45 22.26
N GLY A 555 -14.02 11.79 23.33
CA GLY A 555 -12.72 12.08 23.95
C GLY A 555 -11.54 11.74 23.03
N ARG A 556 -11.65 10.65 22.27
CA ARG A 556 -10.65 10.25 21.26
C ARG A 556 -10.53 11.29 20.15
N TYR A 557 -11.65 11.80 19.63
CA TYR A 557 -11.69 12.84 18.61
C TYR A 557 -10.90 14.08 19.05
N GLU A 558 -11.12 14.58 20.27
CA GLU A 558 -10.37 15.74 20.79
C GLU A 558 -8.87 15.46 20.91
N LYS A 559 -8.49 14.25 21.33
CA LYS A 559 -7.08 13.82 21.35
C LYS A 559 -6.48 13.82 19.94
N ILE A 560 -7.22 13.34 18.94
CA ILE A 560 -6.76 13.32 17.55
C ILE A 560 -6.63 14.75 17.00
N VAL A 561 -7.64 15.62 17.19
CA VAL A 561 -7.62 17.02 16.77
C VAL A 561 -6.41 17.75 17.36
N GLN A 562 -6.16 17.59 18.66
CA GLN A 562 -5.02 18.23 19.30
C GLN A 562 -3.68 17.69 18.75
N GLY A 563 -3.60 16.38 18.51
CA GLY A 563 -2.42 15.76 17.92
C GLY A 563 -2.13 16.26 16.49
N ILE A 564 -3.16 16.33 15.64
CA ILE A 564 -3.05 16.85 14.27
C ILE A 564 -2.62 18.32 14.30
N ARG A 565 -3.27 19.16 15.11
CA ARG A 565 -2.90 20.59 15.21
C ARG A 565 -1.44 20.78 15.63
N THR A 566 -0.96 20.02 16.60
CA THR A 566 0.45 20.06 17.00
C THR A 566 1.36 19.58 15.87
N ALA A 567 0.99 18.49 15.18
CA ALA A 567 1.75 17.97 14.05
C ALA A 567 1.82 19.00 12.90
N GLU A 568 0.72 19.63 12.52
CA GLU A 568 0.67 20.64 11.45
C GLU A 568 1.51 21.88 11.75
N ALA A 569 1.49 22.33 13.02
CA ALA A 569 2.26 23.48 13.47
C ALA A 569 3.78 23.23 13.40
N GLU A 570 4.21 21.99 13.65
CA GLU A 570 5.63 21.63 13.75
C GLU A 570 6.17 20.95 12.49
N ALA A 571 5.31 20.47 11.58
CA ALA A 571 5.72 19.74 10.40
C ALA A 571 6.60 20.61 9.51
N LEU A 572 7.75 20.10 9.08
CA LEU A 572 8.59 20.78 8.11
C LEU A 572 8.06 20.58 6.69
N ARG A 573 7.33 19.49 6.47
CA ARG A 573 6.87 19.02 5.15
C ARG A 573 5.61 18.15 5.27
N ASN A 574 5.03 17.78 4.13
CA ASN A 574 3.89 16.85 4.01
C ASN A 574 2.61 17.23 4.80
N ARG A 575 2.26 18.52 4.81
CA ARG A 575 1.04 19.01 5.49
C ARG A 575 -0.26 18.50 4.86
N TYR A 576 -0.27 18.22 3.56
CA TYR A 576 -1.45 17.71 2.86
C TYR A 576 -1.94 16.38 3.44
N THR A 577 -1.04 15.44 3.76
CA THR A 577 -1.44 14.18 4.42
C THR A 577 -2.06 14.43 5.80
N LEU A 578 -1.61 15.44 6.55
CA LEU A 578 -2.21 15.82 7.84
C LEU A 578 -3.64 16.37 7.66
N GLN A 579 -3.87 17.17 6.61
CA GLN A 579 -5.21 17.65 6.25
C GLN A 579 -6.14 16.49 5.86
N VAL A 580 -5.64 15.50 5.11
CA VAL A 580 -6.40 14.28 4.79
C VAL A 580 -6.78 13.53 6.07
N TYR A 581 -5.86 13.37 7.04
CA TYR A 581 -6.18 12.76 8.34
C TYR A 581 -7.19 13.59 9.14
N GLU A 582 -7.14 14.91 9.08
CA GLU A 582 -8.11 15.79 9.74
C GLU A 582 -9.51 15.58 9.17
N GLN A 583 -9.67 15.56 7.84
CA GLN A 583 -10.98 15.36 7.22
C GLN A 583 -11.52 13.96 7.49
N THR A 584 -10.66 12.95 7.50
CA THR A 584 -11.01 11.58 7.91
C THR A 584 -11.52 11.54 9.37
N ASN A 585 -10.85 12.24 10.29
CA ASN A 585 -11.27 12.33 11.69
C ASN A 585 -12.63 13.05 11.84
N ASN A 586 -12.86 14.12 11.07
CA ASN A 586 -14.12 14.86 11.08
C ASN A 586 -15.30 13.99 10.63
N LEU A 587 -15.12 13.20 9.58
CA LEU A 587 -16.13 12.25 9.12
C LEU A 587 -16.40 11.17 10.17
N GLN A 588 -15.36 10.58 10.75
CA GLN A 588 -15.51 9.51 11.76
C GLN A 588 -16.24 9.99 13.02
N ASN A 589 -16.07 11.25 13.40
CA ASN A 589 -16.74 11.84 14.56
C ASN A 589 -18.18 12.29 14.28
N TYR A 590 -18.62 12.35 13.03
CA TYR A 590 -20.00 12.77 12.71
C TYR A 590 -21.06 11.88 13.42
N PRO A 591 -21.00 10.54 13.33
CA PRO A 591 -21.94 9.67 14.07
C PRO A 591 -21.90 9.85 15.58
N VAL A 592 -20.71 10.09 16.14
CA VAL A 592 -20.53 10.33 17.59
C VAL A 592 -21.31 11.56 18.03
N ARG A 593 -21.14 12.68 17.31
CA ARG A 593 -21.85 13.93 17.59
C ARG A 593 -23.37 13.76 17.51
N LEU A 594 -23.84 13.01 16.51
CA LEU A 594 -25.27 12.75 16.33
C LEU A 594 -25.85 11.91 17.47
N ILE A 595 -25.20 10.80 17.83
CA ILE A 595 -25.65 9.91 18.92
C ILE A 595 -25.72 10.66 20.25
N LEU A 596 -24.72 11.50 20.56
CA LEU A 596 -24.70 12.28 21.79
C LEU A 596 -25.77 13.38 21.81
N ALA A 597 -26.02 14.04 20.69
CA ALA A 597 -27.10 15.04 20.57
C ALA A 597 -28.49 14.40 20.74
N LEU A 598 -28.72 13.24 20.12
CA LEU A 598 -29.97 12.48 20.26
C LEU A 598 -30.18 11.99 21.71
N ASN A 599 -29.11 11.54 22.38
CA ASN A 599 -29.17 11.19 23.81
C ASN A 599 -29.53 12.39 24.69
N ALA A 600 -28.94 13.56 24.43
CA ALA A 600 -29.28 14.78 25.16
C ALA A 600 -30.76 15.16 24.97
N TYR A 601 -31.29 14.97 23.77
CA TYR A 601 -32.71 15.18 23.47
C TYR A 601 -33.62 14.20 24.23
N ASP A 602 -33.32 12.90 24.18
CA ASP A 602 -34.14 11.85 24.78
C ASP A 602 -34.16 11.92 26.32
N THR A 603 -33.07 12.40 26.92
CA THR A 603 -32.89 12.49 28.39
C THR A 603 -33.15 13.90 28.96
N ALA A 604 -33.64 14.83 28.14
CA ALA A 604 -33.95 16.19 28.57
C ALA A 604 -35.02 16.21 29.69
N LYS A 605 -34.76 16.99 30.74
CA LYS A 605 -35.57 17.02 31.97
C LYS A 605 -36.86 17.85 31.85
N ASP A 606 -36.86 18.81 30.93
CA ASP A 606 -37.96 19.74 30.70
C ASP A 606 -37.99 20.16 29.22
N ASP A 607 -39.03 20.90 28.83
CA ASP A 607 -39.25 21.28 27.43
C ASP A 607 -38.21 22.27 26.91
N ALA A 608 -37.68 23.15 27.77
CA ALA A 608 -36.64 24.10 27.39
C ALA A 608 -35.31 23.37 27.09
N ALA A 609 -34.93 22.41 27.94
CA ALA A 609 -33.77 21.55 27.69
C ALA A 609 -33.96 20.69 26.44
N ARG A 610 -35.19 20.24 26.18
CA ARG A 610 -35.52 19.46 24.98
C ARG A 610 -35.42 20.29 23.71
N GLU A 611 -35.87 21.54 23.74
CA GLU A 611 -35.75 22.50 22.63
C GLU A 611 -34.28 22.80 22.32
N ALA A 612 -33.48 23.12 23.34
CA ALA A 612 -32.04 23.34 23.18
C ALA A 612 -31.29 22.10 22.65
N ALA A 613 -31.67 20.90 23.10
CA ALA A 613 -31.10 19.67 22.56
C ALA A 613 -31.51 19.41 21.11
N LEU A 614 -32.74 19.78 20.72
CA LEU A 614 -33.22 19.69 19.34
C LEU A 614 -32.45 20.63 18.41
N GLU A 615 -32.18 21.86 18.86
CA GLU A 615 -31.29 22.79 18.17
C GLU A 615 -29.91 22.16 17.95
N LYS A 616 -29.37 21.47 18.96
CA LYS A 616 -28.09 20.78 18.82
C LYS A 616 -28.11 19.66 17.78
N VAL A 617 -29.21 18.90 17.70
CA VAL A 617 -29.40 17.90 16.64
C VAL A 617 -29.43 18.56 15.27
N ALA A 618 -30.14 19.70 15.13
CA ALA A 618 -30.20 20.46 13.89
C ALA A 618 -28.83 21.02 13.47
N GLU A 619 -28.03 21.51 14.42
CA GLU A 619 -26.64 21.93 14.18
C GLU A 619 -25.77 20.78 13.66
N VAL A 620 -25.88 19.58 14.24
CA VAL A 620 -25.12 18.41 13.77
C VAL A 620 -25.53 18.02 12.35
N CYS A 621 -26.83 18.03 12.04
CA CYS A 621 -27.32 17.79 10.68
C CYS A 621 -26.87 18.86 9.67
N SER A 622 -26.69 20.11 10.10
CA SER A 622 -26.20 21.19 9.24
C SER A 622 -24.67 21.09 9.06
N TYR A 623 -23.95 20.70 10.11
CA TYR A 623 -22.51 20.46 10.06
C TYR A 623 -22.13 19.33 9.10
N PHE A 624 -23.00 18.33 8.90
CA PHE A 624 -22.75 17.26 7.92
C PHE A 624 -22.40 17.81 6.54
N ASP A 625 -23.18 18.78 6.05
CA ASP A 625 -22.97 19.36 4.71
C ASP A 625 -21.63 20.12 4.64
N VAL A 626 -21.26 20.82 5.71
CA VAL A 626 -19.97 21.53 5.82
C VAL A 626 -18.80 20.56 5.88
N MET A 627 -18.89 19.52 6.72
CA MET A 627 -17.86 18.48 6.86
C MET A 627 -17.61 17.78 5.53
N ARG A 628 -18.70 17.40 4.84
CA ARG A 628 -18.64 16.78 3.53
C ARG A 628 -17.94 17.68 2.51
N SER A 629 -18.36 18.94 2.41
CA SER A 629 -17.74 19.90 1.48
C SER A 629 -16.24 20.09 1.75
N ASN A 630 -15.83 20.13 3.02
CA ASN A 630 -14.41 20.27 3.39
C ASN A 630 -13.61 19.02 3.02
N LEU A 631 -14.14 17.82 3.29
CA LEU A 631 -13.51 16.56 2.92
C LEU A 631 -13.30 16.48 1.41
N GLU A 632 -14.35 16.74 0.64
CA GLU A 632 -14.31 16.71 -0.82
C GLU A 632 -13.33 17.74 -1.38
N SER A 633 -13.29 18.94 -0.80
CA SER A 633 -12.33 19.98 -1.20
C SER A 633 -10.89 19.51 -1.04
N VAL A 634 -10.53 18.95 0.12
CA VAL A 634 -9.17 18.47 0.39
C VAL A 634 -8.83 17.28 -0.51
N TYR A 635 -9.68 16.25 -0.56
CA TYR A 635 -9.40 15.04 -1.34
C TYR A 635 -9.30 15.33 -2.84
N SER A 636 -10.06 16.32 -3.35
CA SER A 636 -10.06 16.69 -4.77
C SER A 636 -8.75 17.30 -5.27
N GLU A 637 -7.86 17.72 -4.37
CA GLU A 637 -6.54 18.25 -4.73
C GLU A 637 -5.70 17.21 -5.48
N THR A 638 -5.87 15.92 -5.15
CA THR A 638 -5.12 14.82 -5.78
C THR A 638 -5.99 13.79 -6.48
N ARG A 639 -7.30 13.73 -6.18
CA ARG A 639 -8.20 12.71 -6.69
C ARG A 639 -9.35 13.28 -7.52
N PHE A 640 -9.83 12.53 -8.52
CA PHE A 640 -11.13 12.79 -9.13
C PHE A 640 -12.26 12.28 -8.23
N MET A 641 -13.13 13.19 -7.79
CA MET A 641 -14.18 12.90 -6.80
C MET A 641 -15.46 12.31 -7.42
N GLU A 642 -15.54 12.30 -8.74
CA GLU A 642 -16.69 11.82 -9.51
C GLU A 642 -16.21 11.15 -10.80
N GLN A 643 -17.00 10.19 -11.27
CA GLN A 643 -16.82 9.57 -12.57
C GLN A 643 -17.12 10.58 -13.69
N PRO A 644 -16.41 10.52 -14.83
CA PRO A 644 -16.65 11.44 -15.93
C PRO A 644 -18.00 11.19 -16.61
N GLU A 645 -18.51 12.21 -17.30
CA GLU A 645 -19.67 12.06 -18.18
C GLU A 645 -19.43 10.94 -19.21
N GLY A 646 -20.40 10.04 -19.36
CA GLY A 646 -20.32 8.88 -20.25
C GLY A 646 -19.66 7.63 -19.64
N PHE A 647 -19.26 7.65 -18.37
CA PHE A 647 -18.80 6.44 -17.66
C PHE A 647 -19.91 5.38 -17.60
N ILE A 648 -19.55 4.13 -17.92
CA ILE A 648 -20.44 2.97 -17.87
C ILE A 648 -20.02 2.09 -16.69
N SER A 649 -20.91 1.92 -15.72
CA SER A 649 -20.68 1.06 -14.56
C SER A 649 -20.74 -0.42 -14.91
N ASP A 650 -19.99 -1.24 -14.19
CA ASP A 650 -20.01 -2.71 -14.31
C ASP A 650 -21.38 -3.27 -13.86
N LEU A 651 -21.76 -4.42 -14.41
CA LEU A 651 -23.10 -5.00 -14.29
C LEU A 651 -23.27 -5.97 -13.13
N ASN A 652 -22.25 -6.73 -12.69
CA ASN A 652 -22.41 -7.78 -11.66
C ASN A 652 -22.82 -7.26 -10.26
N HIS A 653 -23.11 -5.96 -10.14
CA HIS A 653 -23.46 -5.29 -8.90
C HIS A 653 -22.40 -5.49 -7.82
N HIS A 654 -21.12 -5.35 -8.18
CA HIS A 654 -19.99 -5.27 -7.26
C HIS A 654 -20.45 -4.64 -5.96
N ASN A 655 -20.49 -5.44 -4.90
CA ASN A 655 -20.94 -4.93 -3.62
C ASN A 655 -19.87 -4.08 -2.94
N HIS A 656 -18.79 -3.76 -3.65
CA HIS A 656 -17.77 -2.81 -3.24
C HIS A 656 -18.43 -1.48 -2.85
N LEU A 657 -17.84 -0.82 -1.87
CA LEU A 657 -18.41 0.44 -1.40
C LEU A 657 -18.21 1.52 -2.48
N ALA A 658 -17.01 1.55 -3.08
CA ALA A 658 -16.61 2.54 -4.08
C ALA A 658 -17.43 2.53 -5.38
N SER A 659 -18.18 1.46 -5.66
CA SER A 659 -19.04 1.33 -6.85
C SER A 659 -20.50 1.75 -6.61
N LYS A 660 -20.89 2.14 -5.38
CA LYS A 660 -22.30 2.41 -5.06
C LYS A 660 -22.85 3.69 -5.67
N THR A 661 -22.00 4.66 -5.95
CA THR A 661 -22.38 5.94 -6.56
C THR A 661 -21.28 6.44 -7.48
N ASN A 662 -21.65 7.24 -8.48
CA ASN A 662 -20.69 7.82 -9.43
C ASN A 662 -19.95 9.05 -8.86
N ASN A 663 -20.24 9.43 -7.62
CA ASN A 663 -19.60 10.53 -6.89
C ASN A 663 -19.25 10.04 -5.46
N SER A 664 -18.72 10.94 -4.64
CA SER A 664 -18.35 10.71 -3.23
C SER A 664 -19.48 10.23 -2.29
N ASP A 665 -20.75 10.14 -2.71
CA ASP A 665 -21.87 9.74 -1.85
C ASP A 665 -21.64 8.38 -1.16
N TRP A 666 -20.89 7.48 -1.78
CA TRP A 666 -20.59 6.15 -1.26
C TRP A 666 -19.80 6.16 0.06
N TRP A 667 -19.00 7.19 0.33
CA TRP A 667 -18.35 7.36 1.64
C TRP A 667 -19.35 7.66 2.76
N TYR A 668 -20.52 8.19 2.42
CA TYR A 668 -21.54 8.60 3.37
C TYR A 668 -22.71 7.60 3.40
N TYR A 669 -22.39 6.31 3.23
CA TYR A 669 -23.34 5.21 2.99
C TYR A 669 -24.46 5.11 4.03
N TYR A 670 -24.17 5.40 5.30
CA TYR A 670 -25.20 5.47 6.36
C TYR A 670 -25.53 6.90 6.74
N GLU A 671 -24.59 7.82 6.59
CA GLU A 671 -24.65 9.19 7.04
C GLU A 671 -25.69 9.98 6.23
N ILE A 672 -25.71 9.88 4.89
CA ILE A 672 -26.72 10.56 4.06
C ILE A 672 -28.15 10.07 4.40
N PRO A 673 -28.45 8.75 4.41
CA PRO A 673 -29.76 8.25 4.83
C PRO A 673 -30.14 8.67 6.26
N MET A 674 -29.19 8.66 7.19
CA MET A 674 -29.42 9.06 8.58
C MET A 674 -29.76 10.55 8.70
N VAL A 675 -29.00 11.43 8.04
CA VAL A 675 -29.28 12.88 8.00
C VAL A 675 -30.69 13.14 7.48
N LYS A 676 -31.10 12.45 6.40
CA LYS A 676 -32.47 12.54 5.86
C LYS A 676 -33.52 12.10 6.89
N LYS A 677 -33.28 10.95 7.56
CA LYS A 677 -34.17 10.42 8.62
C LYS A 677 -34.33 11.41 9.78
N VAL A 678 -33.24 11.98 10.27
CA VAL A 678 -33.24 12.94 11.38
C VAL A 678 -33.92 14.25 10.99
N ARG A 679 -33.62 14.80 9.81
CA ARG A 679 -34.28 16.02 9.29
C ARG A 679 -35.80 15.84 9.15
N ALA A 680 -36.28 14.65 8.81
CA ALA A 680 -37.70 14.34 8.76
C ALA A 680 -38.32 14.22 10.17
N TRP A 681 -37.61 13.60 11.11
CA TRP A 681 -38.06 13.44 12.51
C TRP A 681 -38.14 14.74 13.31
N MET A 682 -37.32 15.74 12.98
CA MET A 682 -37.37 17.05 13.63
C MET A 682 -38.60 17.89 13.23
N LYS A 683 -39.18 17.61 12.06
CA LYS A 683 -40.42 18.24 11.58
C LYS A 683 -41.63 17.61 12.26
#